data_AF-A0AAE1E0T5-F1
#
_entry.id   AF-A0AAE1E0T5-F1
#
_cell.length_a   1.000
_cell.length_b   1.000
_cell.length_c   1.000
_cell.angle_alpha   90.00
_cell.angle_beta   90.00
_cell.angle_gamma   90.00
#
_symmetry.space_group_name_H-M   'P 1'
#
loop_
_entity.id
_entity.type
_entity.pdbx_description
1 polymer ?
#
loop_
_entity_poly.entity_id
_entity_poly.type
_entity_poly.pdbx_seq_one_letter_code
_entity_poly.pdbx_strand_id
1 'polypeptide(L)'
;MAKVNNLSFQDALFPTRPPNSCYINNVIYPQENYSRYTFALCFYAMAFIHTENHDGRIRADKKTHEVVFKETSSIQPGSRLSGDVSHETISSLNDMCRNLSIPGDLCSGLKTCLKMASDCCQSQLAESTNIAEGFCPSTWDGVACFHTHSNNSEASVPCPDSFILRHGNVTKQCYQNGLWNERTFYQNCVQIAYQHHEILHTVGNVCKIITISAVIPACLIMLYFRALRQQQRIRIHLGLLLASLMVAVSTGLWSFLVHRSILWGERPFVTERNPVWCRLIHLSEKFSFMALFMWMFIEFYHLHRLLMNSFSAPQSVRCYYIYGFGFPLVLTVIYGTIRATDKKLSERCMENFSLLHWIYNGPNIVTLALNVILMIRIVNVLLRQLVPLPNEPSSFRRAVRAVMILMPSLGVQYVLFMWTRPEGYSVLRTVHDVLKEILCSLHGALIAFVFCYLNREVRSILKIPCLYLRRRLTRRSFTTSSCTQRGPETNCSLKERRGGREKSHRLDAEPANGKLDETWVPLNQAPSPKISSKHGGNGYSCELEGRPNGDNFLNDTEVTEVDPEGQDLPVYCCVDADHCVTEPVTKPVTEPVTEPVIEPVTEPVTEPVTEPAVWGYLNKFTNNFTDQEKYKYFPVFPNRSKQVCKDSCDGSDIMCQPRRLPQWEKLMSSPKVHFKPFLSDGQYIFPWERDYLKFPPLVDSKTLPELALSTFNMAGGNGKEVGCDVGQRLTGRLDVRDGYGRRRHDGMDEVRIWIVDTANTSQRAVGQVEDFRNGSYGLEITCLWPGTLAELRVAVSYPREFIRAVIDQVNRGVTRYTAGLFTSKRSQEVTVCHPSPILSGRDCLCNFTSFNTREYYCGKPLDRRLNCSHWMATYLLPLPRPYKVTRAERLLIIQIPGPVSKRTLKTKLLIRTFTRGHLPSVPKCSCTSAKITWDMTKRPQGFWNSRGEWESLQCQTSRFPGQGFPECLRNAQIYIIGDSNANRMFGQFIQETNSIKTMDGSWPGQAEAANRVWNITVKFRPHEYPLFLKKNWTPLLRYGSVEHIIDGVPSRGRQLVVLHYYLHLTPFHLSVARSRMEAAARAISRLLTRNPEARVALRGPHVTSRDWDINHTVGGDALGKHFADIISAAFAQLKDRVVFLDGWEMTTALENAEFHPDNRVPREMILMFMSFICKQ
;
A
#
# COMPACT_ATOMS: atom_id res chain seq x y z
N MET A 1 12.16 -18.78 52.14
CA MET A 1 11.86 -19.47 53.41
C MET A 1 11.28 -20.83 53.09
N ALA A 2 11.79 -21.91 53.67
CA ALA A 2 11.30 -23.26 53.42
C ALA A 2 10.21 -23.65 54.44
N LYS A 3 8.92 -23.48 54.09
CA LYS A 3 7.78 -24.09 54.83
C LYS A 3 6.43 -24.11 54.09
N VAL A 4 6.43 -24.25 52.76
CA VAL A 4 5.21 -24.57 51.96
C VAL A 4 5.47 -25.74 50.98
N ASN A 5 6.29 -26.70 51.41
CA ASN A 5 6.45 -27.99 50.73
C ASN A 5 5.60 -29.04 51.44
N ASN A 6 4.28 -29.02 51.22
CA ASN A 6 3.35 -30.13 51.44
C ASN A 6 1.94 -29.74 50.96
N LEU A 7 1.73 -29.77 49.65
CA LEU A 7 0.41 -29.98 49.06
C LEU A 7 0.55 -31.12 48.05
N SER A 8 -0.03 -32.27 48.41
CA SER A 8 -0.05 -33.48 47.60
C SER A 8 -0.83 -33.22 46.31
N PHE A 9 -0.44 -33.90 45.22
CA PHE A 9 -1.07 -33.72 43.90
C PHE A 9 -2.46 -34.42 43.78
N GLN A 10 -3.20 -34.48 44.89
CA GLN A 10 -4.52 -35.09 45.03
C GLN A 10 -5.50 -34.16 45.80
N ASP A 11 -5.02 -33.21 46.61
CA ASP A 11 -5.84 -32.38 47.52
C ASP A 11 -6.37 -31.07 46.89
N ALA A 12 -6.72 -31.11 45.60
CA ALA A 12 -7.25 -29.97 44.86
C ALA A 12 -8.59 -30.25 44.14
N LEU A 13 -9.18 -31.44 44.36
CA LEU A 13 -10.54 -31.76 43.94
C LEU A 13 -11.57 -31.27 44.97
N PHE A 14 -11.71 -29.94 45.08
CA PHE A 14 -12.81 -29.30 45.79
C PHE A 14 -13.58 -28.37 44.83
N PRO A 15 -14.92 -28.47 44.75
CA PRO A 15 -15.75 -27.53 43.98
C PRO A 15 -15.89 -26.15 44.66
N THR A 16 -15.25 -25.99 45.83
CA THR A 16 -15.30 -24.80 46.67
C THR A 16 -13.92 -24.16 46.81
N ARG A 17 -13.83 -22.89 46.44
CA ARG A 17 -12.60 -22.10 46.49
C ARG A 17 -12.40 -21.46 47.88
N PRO A 18 -11.20 -21.50 48.49
CA PRO A 18 -10.91 -20.79 49.74
C PRO A 18 -11.10 -19.27 49.58
N PRO A 19 -11.66 -18.56 50.58
CA PRO A 19 -11.76 -17.11 50.55
C PRO A 19 -10.37 -16.47 50.42
N ASN A 20 -10.30 -15.32 49.74
CA ASN A 20 -9.07 -14.54 49.49
C ASN A 20 -7.95 -15.34 48.77
N SER A 21 -8.34 -16.26 47.88
CA SER A 21 -7.44 -16.96 46.95
C SER A 21 -7.86 -16.74 45.49
N CYS A 22 -6.97 -16.94 44.51
CA CYS A 22 -7.21 -16.77 43.06
C CYS A 22 -6.55 -17.89 42.24
N TYR A 23 -7.13 -18.22 41.07
CA TYR A 23 -6.67 -19.27 40.16
C TYR A 23 -5.69 -18.75 39.09
N ILE A 24 -4.61 -19.52 38.88
CA ILE A 24 -3.73 -19.44 37.71
C ILE A 24 -3.58 -20.87 37.17
N ASN A 25 -3.98 -21.12 35.91
CA ASN A 25 -3.92 -22.43 35.24
C ASN A 25 -4.27 -23.64 36.15
N ASN A 26 -5.50 -23.64 36.70
CA ASN A 26 -6.06 -24.67 37.58
C ASN A 26 -5.41 -24.80 38.99
N VAL A 27 -4.43 -23.96 39.34
CA VAL A 27 -3.78 -23.95 40.67
C VAL A 27 -4.25 -22.72 41.47
N ILE A 28 -4.51 -22.92 42.76
CA ILE A 28 -5.00 -21.89 43.70
C ILE A 28 -3.82 -21.21 44.41
N TYR A 29 -3.84 -19.88 44.47
CA TYR A 29 -2.84 -19.06 45.17
C TYR A 29 -3.53 -18.08 46.14
N PRO A 30 -3.05 -17.91 47.38
CA PRO A 30 -3.50 -16.83 48.25
C PRO A 30 -3.24 -15.45 47.61
N GLN A 31 -4.18 -14.50 47.79
CA GLN A 31 -4.14 -13.16 47.17
C GLN A 31 -2.79 -12.44 47.40
N GLU A 32 -2.23 -12.52 48.61
CA GLU A 32 -0.92 -11.92 48.96
C GLU A 32 0.24 -12.39 48.07
N ASN A 33 0.18 -13.64 47.59
CA ASN A 33 1.22 -14.25 46.77
C ASN A 33 0.89 -14.19 45.27
N TYR A 34 -0.39 -14.10 44.90
CA TYR A 34 -0.86 -14.07 43.51
C TYR A 34 -0.12 -13.00 42.68
N SER A 35 0.03 -11.80 43.22
CA SER A 35 0.76 -10.68 42.60
C SER A 35 2.19 -11.04 42.17
N ARG A 36 2.90 -11.82 43.00
CA ARG A 36 4.29 -12.26 42.76
C ARG A 36 4.35 -13.31 41.64
N TYR A 37 3.42 -14.26 41.62
CA TYR A 37 3.31 -15.27 40.55
C TYR A 37 2.88 -14.65 39.21
N THR A 38 1.98 -13.67 39.22
CA THR A 38 1.60 -12.95 37.99
C THR A 38 2.71 -12.05 37.45
N PHE A 39 3.56 -11.47 38.31
CA PHE A 39 4.73 -10.73 37.85
C PHE A 39 5.71 -11.63 37.10
N ALA A 40 6.02 -12.80 37.66
CA ALA A 40 6.85 -13.81 37.00
C ALA A 40 6.29 -14.21 35.62
N LEU A 41 4.99 -14.52 35.54
CA LEU A 41 4.34 -14.93 34.29
C LEU A 41 4.25 -13.81 33.26
N CYS A 42 3.85 -12.60 33.65
CA CYS A 42 3.78 -11.45 32.75
C CYS A 42 5.17 -11.03 32.26
N PHE A 43 6.20 -11.08 33.10
CA PHE A 43 7.58 -10.81 32.68
C PHE A 43 8.07 -11.85 31.67
N TYR A 44 7.88 -13.14 31.97
CA TYR A 44 8.26 -14.22 31.08
C TYR A 44 7.52 -14.16 29.73
N ALA A 45 6.20 -13.92 29.75
CA ALA A 45 5.41 -13.80 28.54
C ALA A 45 5.79 -12.57 27.69
N MET A 46 5.97 -11.41 28.31
CA MET A 46 6.37 -10.19 27.60
C MET A 46 7.78 -10.31 27.01
N ALA A 47 8.71 -10.95 27.74
CA ALA A 47 10.00 -11.31 27.20
C ALA A 47 9.83 -12.23 25.98
N PHE A 48 9.10 -13.34 26.11
CA PHE A 48 8.91 -14.33 25.05
C PHE A 48 8.24 -13.76 23.78
N ILE A 49 7.26 -12.88 23.93
CA ILE A 49 6.61 -12.14 22.82
C ILE A 49 7.60 -11.20 22.12
N HIS A 50 8.50 -10.59 22.87
CA HIS A 50 9.52 -9.67 22.33
C HIS A 50 10.77 -10.40 21.82
N THR A 51 10.96 -11.68 22.15
CA THR A 51 12.06 -12.54 21.70
C THR A 51 11.59 -13.57 20.66
N GLU A 52 11.15 -13.07 19.50
CA GLU A 52 11.02 -13.78 18.21
C GLU A 52 10.74 -15.29 18.27
N ASN A 53 9.48 -15.73 18.42
CA ASN A 53 9.21 -17.18 18.30
C ASN A 53 7.86 -17.54 17.66
N HIS A 54 7.86 -18.62 16.87
CA HIS A 54 6.99 -18.76 15.69
C HIS A 54 5.84 -19.80 15.79
N ASP A 55 5.75 -20.61 16.85
CA ASP A 55 4.83 -21.77 16.92
C ASP A 55 3.39 -21.47 17.41
N GLY A 56 3.04 -20.22 17.70
CA GLY A 56 1.65 -19.79 17.96
C GLY A 56 0.92 -20.45 19.16
N ARG A 57 1.64 -21.14 20.05
CA ARG A 57 1.09 -21.94 21.16
C ARG A 57 1.84 -21.64 22.45
N ILE A 58 1.11 -21.32 23.52
CA ILE A 58 1.68 -21.15 24.86
C ILE A 58 1.38 -22.42 25.67
N ARG A 59 2.43 -23.02 26.25
CA ARG A 59 2.30 -24.12 27.24
C ARG A 59 2.67 -23.60 28.62
N ALA A 60 1.74 -23.70 29.58
CA ALA A 60 2.04 -23.50 30.99
C ALA A 60 2.47 -24.84 31.63
N ASP A 61 3.66 -25.32 31.30
CA ASP A 61 4.23 -26.54 31.91
C ASP A 61 4.57 -26.28 33.39
N LYS A 62 4.28 -27.26 34.25
CA LYS A 62 4.67 -27.30 35.67
C LYS A 62 6.19 -27.06 35.85
N LYS A 63 7.02 -27.49 34.91
CA LYS A 63 8.46 -27.18 34.86
C LYS A 63 8.77 -25.69 34.72
N THR A 64 7.99 -24.94 33.92
CA THR A 64 8.16 -23.48 33.80
C THR A 64 7.88 -22.79 35.14
N HIS A 65 6.95 -23.35 35.93
CA HIS A 65 6.65 -22.89 37.28
C HIS A 65 7.80 -23.17 38.27
N GLU A 66 8.45 -24.34 38.19
CA GLU A 66 9.63 -24.64 39.04
C GLU A 66 10.86 -23.79 38.69
N VAL A 67 11.14 -23.57 37.40
CA VAL A 67 12.37 -22.90 36.95
C VAL A 67 12.43 -21.46 37.46
N VAL A 68 11.34 -20.68 37.32
CA VAL A 68 11.35 -19.26 37.70
C VAL A 68 11.54 -19.05 39.21
N PHE A 69 11.16 -20.03 40.05
CA PHE A 69 11.26 -19.90 41.51
C PHE A 69 12.44 -20.65 42.15
N LYS A 70 13.20 -21.46 41.39
CA LYS A 70 14.45 -22.09 41.88
C LYS A 70 15.62 -21.09 42.02
N GLU A 71 15.68 -20.06 41.18
CA GLU A 71 16.79 -19.08 41.18
C GLU A 71 16.49 -17.79 41.99
N THR A 72 15.22 -17.56 42.38
CA THR A 72 14.82 -16.42 43.24
C THR A 72 15.28 -16.52 44.70
N SER A 73 16.16 -17.48 45.04
CA SER A 73 16.86 -17.58 46.32
C SER A 73 17.84 -16.42 46.59
N SER A 74 18.14 -15.63 45.56
CA SER A 74 19.09 -14.51 45.56
C SER A 74 18.50 -13.15 45.98
N ILE A 75 17.18 -13.00 46.08
CA ILE A 75 16.53 -11.75 46.51
C ILE A 75 16.53 -11.70 48.04
N GLN A 76 17.25 -10.73 48.63
CA GLN A 76 17.42 -10.66 50.09
C GLN A 76 16.09 -10.45 50.84
N PRO A 77 15.93 -11.08 52.03
CA PRO A 77 14.70 -11.01 52.84
C PRO A 77 14.60 -9.68 53.62
N GLY A 78 14.45 -8.57 52.90
CA GLY A 78 14.28 -7.22 53.47
C GLY A 78 13.23 -6.36 52.77
N SER A 79 13.10 -6.47 51.45
CA SER A 79 12.09 -5.75 50.66
C SER A 79 10.70 -6.38 50.83
N ARG A 80 9.95 -5.93 51.85
CA ARG A 80 8.53 -6.26 52.03
C ARG A 80 7.68 -5.73 50.86
N LEU A 81 7.52 -6.53 49.80
CA LEU A 81 6.37 -6.42 48.90
C LEU A 81 5.12 -6.90 49.64
N SER A 82 4.45 -5.97 50.30
CA SER A 82 3.24 -6.13 51.12
C SER A 82 2.36 -4.90 50.88
N GLY A 83 1.03 -5.09 50.79
CA GLY A 83 0.07 -4.08 50.36
C GLY A 83 -0.47 -4.33 48.94
N ASP A 84 -1.75 -4.05 48.74
CA ASP A 84 -2.49 -4.37 47.53
C ASP A 84 -2.01 -3.67 46.25
N VAL A 85 -2.39 -4.25 45.10
CA VAL A 85 -2.26 -3.62 43.79
C VAL A 85 -3.34 -2.54 43.62
N SER A 86 -3.15 -1.42 44.31
CA SER A 86 -3.94 -0.21 44.17
C SER A 86 -3.32 0.72 43.10
N HIS A 87 -3.94 1.88 42.85
CA HIS A 87 -3.53 2.79 41.78
C HIS A 87 -2.18 3.51 42.02
N GLU A 88 -1.62 3.45 43.22
CA GLU A 88 -0.40 4.20 43.61
C GLU A 88 0.91 3.49 43.25
N THR A 89 0.91 2.17 43.11
CA THR A 89 2.09 1.31 42.88
C THR A 89 2.73 1.48 41.49
N ILE A 90 2.15 2.31 40.62
CA ILE A 90 2.67 2.63 39.29
C ILE A 90 4.02 3.38 39.39
N SER A 91 4.28 4.07 40.50
CA SER A 91 5.56 4.72 40.82
C SER A 91 6.71 3.70 40.88
N SER A 92 6.68 2.78 41.85
CA SER A 92 7.75 1.82 42.08
C SER A 92 8.00 0.88 40.89
N LEU A 93 6.98 0.58 40.08
CA LEU A 93 7.16 -0.20 38.85
C LEU A 93 7.88 0.59 37.73
N ASN A 94 7.75 1.92 37.69
CA ASN A 94 8.59 2.74 36.79
C ASN A 94 10.04 2.73 37.25
N ASP A 95 10.30 2.87 38.55
CA ASP A 95 11.66 2.86 39.09
C ASP A 95 12.29 1.46 39.01
N MET A 96 11.49 0.39 39.13
CA MET A 96 11.93 -0.97 38.83
C MET A 96 12.31 -1.16 37.36
N CYS A 97 11.49 -0.66 36.41
CA CYS A 97 11.87 -0.67 34.98
C CYS A 97 13.15 0.14 34.70
N ARG A 98 13.39 1.24 35.43
CA ARG A 98 14.62 2.05 35.31
C ARG A 98 15.83 1.31 35.87
N ASN A 99 15.74 0.79 37.10
CA ASN A 99 16.84 0.11 37.78
C ASN A 99 17.22 -1.21 37.08
N LEU A 100 16.24 -1.97 36.57
CA LEU A 100 16.47 -3.15 35.72
C LEU A 100 16.76 -2.79 34.25
N SER A 101 16.75 -1.50 33.88
CA SER A 101 17.01 -0.99 32.53
C SER A 101 16.17 -1.66 31.42
N ILE A 102 14.89 -1.90 31.68
CA ILE A 102 13.95 -2.56 30.77
C ILE A 102 13.60 -1.62 29.61
N PRO A 103 13.62 -2.06 28.33
CA PRO A 103 13.18 -1.24 27.18
C PRO A 103 11.78 -0.66 27.36
N GLY A 104 11.56 0.57 26.88
CA GLY A 104 10.32 1.31 27.13
C GLY A 104 9.05 0.58 26.70
N ASP A 105 9.06 -0.01 25.49
CA ASP A 105 7.92 -0.76 24.95
C ASP A 105 7.65 -2.04 25.74
N LEU A 106 8.70 -2.78 26.11
CA LEU A 106 8.62 -3.98 26.96
C LEU A 106 8.07 -3.66 28.36
N CYS A 107 8.51 -2.54 28.95
CA CYS A 107 7.98 -2.04 30.23
C CYS A 107 6.49 -1.63 30.11
N SER A 108 6.06 -1.10 28.97
CA SER A 108 4.65 -0.78 28.70
C SER A 108 3.79 -2.05 28.54
N GLY A 109 4.31 -3.08 27.87
CA GLY A 109 3.66 -4.40 27.80
C GLY A 109 3.51 -5.05 29.18
N LEU A 110 4.59 -5.05 29.97
CA LEU A 110 4.63 -5.61 31.33
C LEU A 110 3.59 -4.94 32.25
N LYS A 111 3.51 -3.60 32.24
CA LYS A 111 2.47 -2.83 32.96
C LYS A 111 1.05 -3.25 32.58
N THR A 112 0.81 -3.46 31.28
CA THR A 112 -0.51 -3.81 30.75
C THR A 112 -0.92 -5.21 31.20
N CYS A 113 -0.02 -6.20 31.10
CA CYS A 113 -0.26 -7.56 31.57
C CYS A 113 -0.46 -7.64 33.08
N LEU A 114 0.39 -6.98 33.87
CA LEU A 114 0.26 -6.92 35.34
C LEU A 114 -1.09 -6.35 35.77
N LYS A 115 -1.56 -5.29 35.10
CA LYS A 115 -2.90 -4.76 35.34
C LYS A 115 -3.99 -5.78 34.97
N MET A 116 -3.94 -6.37 33.77
CA MET A 116 -4.92 -7.37 33.34
C MET A 116 -4.98 -8.59 34.28
N ALA A 117 -3.85 -9.02 34.86
CA ALA A 117 -3.79 -10.11 35.82
C ALA A 117 -4.38 -9.71 37.19
N SER A 118 -4.13 -8.48 37.66
CA SER A 118 -4.76 -7.92 38.87
C SER A 118 -6.28 -7.79 38.71
N ASP A 119 -6.72 -7.19 37.60
CA ASP A 119 -8.13 -7.05 37.25
C ASP A 119 -8.81 -8.43 37.13
N CYS A 120 -8.09 -9.44 36.62
CA CYS A 120 -8.55 -10.84 36.58
C CYS A 120 -8.78 -11.41 37.99
N CYS A 121 -7.83 -11.33 38.92
CA CYS A 121 -8.01 -11.83 40.28
C CYS A 121 -9.10 -11.08 41.06
N GLN A 122 -9.25 -9.77 40.87
CA GLN A 122 -10.38 -9.03 41.43
C GLN A 122 -11.72 -9.55 40.88
N SER A 123 -11.82 -9.80 39.57
CA SER A 123 -13.04 -10.39 38.98
C SER A 123 -13.31 -11.80 39.50
N GLN A 124 -12.27 -12.61 39.73
CA GLN A 124 -12.38 -13.91 40.37
C GLN A 124 -12.87 -13.75 41.82
N LEU A 125 -12.33 -12.84 42.63
CA LEU A 125 -12.71 -12.66 44.04
C LEU A 125 -14.15 -12.17 44.23
N ALA A 126 -14.74 -11.54 43.22
CA ALA A 126 -16.16 -11.18 43.18
C ALA A 126 -17.09 -12.35 42.74
N GLU A 127 -16.53 -13.51 42.40
CA GLU A 127 -17.25 -14.69 41.90
C GLU A 127 -17.54 -15.67 43.05
N SER A 128 -18.74 -16.25 43.08
CA SER A 128 -19.21 -17.08 44.21
C SER A 128 -18.36 -18.33 44.44
N THR A 129 -18.00 -18.62 45.70
CA THR A 129 -17.11 -19.74 46.06
C THR A 129 -17.66 -21.12 45.70
N ASN A 130 -18.97 -21.26 45.50
CA ASN A 130 -19.62 -22.48 45.05
C ASN A 130 -19.78 -22.41 43.53
N ILE A 131 -18.95 -23.16 42.80
CA ILE A 131 -19.05 -23.28 41.33
C ILE A 131 -20.06 -24.38 41.01
N ALA A 132 -21.01 -24.11 40.11
CA ALA A 132 -22.00 -25.10 39.70
C ALA A 132 -21.33 -26.29 38.97
N GLU A 133 -21.83 -27.50 39.21
CA GLU A 133 -21.33 -28.71 38.56
C GLU A 133 -21.41 -28.56 37.02
N GLY A 134 -20.31 -28.86 36.34
CA GLY A 134 -20.22 -28.73 34.87
C GLY A 134 -19.63 -27.42 34.34
N PHE A 135 -18.99 -26.59 35.16
CA PHE A 135 -18.26 -25.39 34.72
C PHE A 135 -16.78 -25.41 35.10
N CYS A 136 -15.91 -24.90 34.23
CA CYS A 136 -14.52 -24.56 34.59
C CYS A 136 -14.49 -23.20 35.33
N PRO A 137 -13.67 -23.04 36.39
CA PRO A 137 -13.54 -21.78 37.15
C PRO A 137 -12.87 -20.66 36.35
N SER A 138 -13.14 -19.40 36.68
CA SER A 138 -12.37 -18.26 36.15
C SER A 138 -10.87 -18.40 36.49
N THR A 139 -9.99 -18.22 35.51
CA THR A 139 -8.54 -18.50 35.61
C THR A 139 -7.69 -17.52 34.80
N TRP A 140 -6.48 -17.21 35.26
CA TRP A 140 -5.46 -16.50 34.48
C TRP A 140 -4.53 -17.51 33.79
N ASP A 141 -4.27 -17.37 32.49
CA ASP A 141 -3.38 -18.30 31.76
C ASP A 141 -1.89 -17.89 31.75
N GLY A 142 -1.60 -16.65 32.13
CA GLY A 142 -0.29 -16.01 32.03
C GLY A 142 -0.30 -14.72 31.21
N VAL A 143 -1.22 -14.58 30.25
CA VAL A 143 -1.30 -13.44 29.31
C VAL A 143 -2.75 -12.97 29.09
N ALA A 144 -3.74 -13.84 29.27
CA ALA A 144 -5.17 -13.54 29.16
C ALA A 144 -5.98 -14.13 30.34
N CYS A 145 -7.08 -13.45 30.68
CA CYS A 145 -8.05 -13.91 31.67
C CYS A 145 -9.16 -14.70 30.97
N PHE A 146 -9.45 -15.90 31.46
CA PHE A 146 -10.54 -16.74 30.99
C PHE A 146 -11.56 -16.85 32.13
N HIS A 147 -12.74 -16.25 31.95
CA HIS A 147 -13.82 -16.33 32.94
C HIS A 147 -14.52 -17.70 32.93
N THR A 148 -15.38 -17.98 33.92
CA THR A 148 -16.10 -19.25 34.03
C THR A 148 -16.77 -19.66 32.71
N HIS A 149 -16.60 -20.92 32.33
CA HIS A 149 -17.07 -21.42 31.04
C HIS A 149 -17.62 -22.84 31.17
N SER A 150 -18.62 -23.19 30.36
CA SER A 150 -19.25 -24.50 30.37
C SER A 150 -18.24 -25.63 30.05
N ASN A 151 -18.44 -26.80 30.65
CA ASN A 151 -17.65 -27.99 30.34
C ASN A 151 -17.79 -28.41 28.86
N ASN A 152 -16.78 -29.11 28.37
CA ASN A 152 -16.68 -29.59 26.97
C ASN A 152 -16.88 -28.48 25.91
N SER A 153 -16.37 -27.26 26.15
CA SER A 153 -16.51 -26.14 25.22
C SER A 153 -15.26 -25.25 25.15
N GLU A 154 -15.12 -24.49 24.07
CA GLU A 154 -13.95 -23.64 23.81
C GLU A 154 -14.23 -22.17 24.13
N ALA A 155 -13.50 -21.62 25.11
CA ALA A 155 -13.55 -20.22 25.46
C ALA A 155 -12.64 -19.39 24.54
N SER A 156 -13.08 -18.21 24.15
CA SER A 156 -12.36 -17.34 23.22
C SER A 156 -12.24 -15.91 23.72
N VAL A 157 -11.03 -15.36 23.66
CA VAL A 157 -10.66 -14.02 24.15
C VAL A 157 -9.91 -13.30 23.01
N PRO A 158 -10.15 -12.00 22.73
CA PRO A 158 -9.39 -11.28 21.70
C PRO A 158 -7.88 -11.24 22.02
N CYS A 159 -7.03 -11.18 20.99
CA CYS A 159 -5.58 -11.02 21.16
C CYS A 159 -5.27 -9.80 22.06
N PRO A 160 -4.56 -9.95 23.21
CA PRO A 160 -4.25 -8.83 24.11
C PRO A 160 -3.46 -7.70 23.43
N ASP A 161 -3.72 -6.44 23.83
CA ASP A 161 -3.13 -5.21 23.26
C ASP A 161 -1.57 -5.15 23.30
N SER A 162 -0.94 -6.06 24.06
CA SER A 162 0.51 -6.25 24.12
C SER A 162 1.11 -6.96 22.91
N PHE A 163 0.32 -7.59 22.05
CA PHE A 163 0.81 -8.20 20.81
C PHE A 163 0.88 -7.17 19.67
N ILE A 164 1.95 -7.25 18.87
CA ILE A 164 2.23 -6.33 17.75
C ILE A 164 1.14 -6.42 16.65
N LEU A 165 0.44 -7.55 16.55
CA LEU A 165 -0.60 -7.83 15.55
C LEU A 165 -1.97 -7.99 16.23
N ARG A 166 -2.83 -6.96 16.08
CA ARG A 166 -4.13 -6.86 16.76
C ARG A 166 -5.29 -7.54 16.01
N HIS A 167 -5.06 -8.73 15.46
CA HIS A 167 -6.05 -9.42 14.62
C HIS A 167 -6.11 -10.92 14.93
N GLY A 168 -7.27 -11.36 15.43
CA GLY A 168 -7.54 -12.74 15.79
C GLY A 168 -8.14 -12.84 17.20
N ASN A 169 -8.52 -14.06 17.56
CA ASN A 169 -8.80 -14.43 18.95
C ASN A 169 -7.84 -15.54 19.40
N VAL A 170 -7.54 -15.49 20.68
CA VAL A 170 -6.96 -16.55 21.49
C VAL A 170 -8.08 -17.55 21.86
N THR A 171 -7.77 -18.84 21.94
CA THR A 171 -8.75 -19.84 22.41
C THR A 171 -8.18 -20.85 23.41
N LYS A 172 -9.05 -21.35 24.30
CA LYS A 172 -8.72 -22.33 25.33
C LYS A 172 -9.90 -23.27 25.59
N GLN A 173 -9.65 -24.57 25.64
CA GLN A 173 -10.71 -25.57 25.82
C GLN A 173 -10.95 -25.88 27.31
N CYS A 174 -12.22 -25.94 27.72
CA CYS A 174 -12.67 -26.48 28.99
C CYS A 174 -13.14 -27.93 28.78
N TYR A 175 -12.59 -28.89 29.53
CA TYR A 175 -12.91 -30.31 29.37
C TYR A 175 -14.16 -30.73 30.16
N GLN A 176 -14.70 -31.92 29.87
CA GLN A 176 -15.94 -32.43 30.48
C GLN A 176 -15.86 -32.59 32.01
N ASN A 177 -14.65 -32.79 32.54
CA ASN A 177 -14.33 -32.89 33.96
C ASN A 177 -14.19 -31.54 34.70
N GLY A 178 -14.56 -30.41 34.08
CA GLY A 178 -14.49 -29.08 34.70
C GLY A 178 -13.08 -28.49 34.82
N LEU A 179 -12.08 -29.09 34.17
CA LEU A 179 -10.71 -28.57 34.14
C LEU A 179 -10.37 -27.91 32.80
N TRP A 180 -9.65 -26.79 32.85
CA TRP A 180 -9.10 -26.18 31.64
C TRP A 180 -7.96 -27.01 31.05
N ASN A 181 -7.89 -27.04 29.72
CA ASN A 181 -6.75 -27.51 28.97
C ASN A 181 -5.48 -26.72 29.36
N GLU A 182 -4.36 -27.43 29.55
CA GLU A 182 -3.04 -26.89 29.90
C GLU A 182 -2.45 -25.92 28.85
N ARG A 183 -3.06 -25.87 27.65
CA ARG A 183 -2.57 -25.12 26.50
C ARG A 183 -3.60 -24.13 26.01
N THR A 184 -3.11 -22.95 25.65
CA THR A 184 -3.89 -21.87 25.03
C THR A 184 -3.35 -21.63 23.61
N PHE A 185 -4.24 -21.47 22.63
CA PHE A 185 -3.90 -21.27 21.22
C PHE A 185 -3.90 -19.77 20.87
N TYR A 186 -2.74 -19.25 20.45
CA TYR A 186 -2.51 -17.85 20.06
C TYR A 186 -2.25 -17.68 18.55
N GLN A 187 -2.28 -18.78 17.78
CA GLN A 187 -1.81 -18.88 16.38
C GLN A 187 -2.47 -17.87 15.43
N ASN A 188 -3.76 -17.56 15.64
CA ASN A 188 -4.50 -16.55 14.88
C ASN A 188 -3.87 -15.15 14.93
N CYS A 189 -3.21 -14.80 16.04
CA CYS A 189 -2.62 -13.47 16.25
C CYS A 189 -1.31 -13.25 15.43
N VAL A 190 -0.73 -14.27 14.79
CA VAL A 190 0.65 -14.22 14.24
C VAL A 190 0.71 -14.34 12.71
N GLN A 191 -0.22 -15.08 12.11
CA GLN A 191 -0.02 -15.70 10.78
C GLN A 191 0.08 -14.72 9.58
N ILE A 192 -0.48 -13.51 9.67
CA ILE A 192 -0.51 -12.54 8.55
C ILE A 192 0.87 -11.95 8.24
N ALA A 193 1.75 -11.78 9.23
CA ALA A 193 3.09 -11.23 9.00
C ALA A 193 4.01 -12.22 8.27
N TYR A 194 3.76 -13.53 8.40
CA TYR A 194 4.61 -14.59 7.87
C TYR A 194 4.75 -14.52 6.34
N GLN A 195 3.61 -14.56 5.64
CA GLN A 195 3.51 -14.63 4.17
C GLN A 195 4.15 -13.41 3.48
N HIS A 196 4.12 -12.24 4.12
CA HIS A 196 4.75 -11.01 3.59
C HIS A 196 6.29 -11.13 3.54
N HIS A 197 6.91 -11.67 4.59
CA HIS A 197 8.38 -11.80 4.66
C HIS A 197 8.89 -12.94 3.78
N GLU A 198 8.16 -14.05 3.71
CA GLU A 198 8.46 -15.19 2.85
C GLU A 198 8.62 -14.78 1.37
N ILE A 199 7.63 -14.05 0.82
CA ILE A 199 7.67 -13.56 -0.56
C ILE A 199 8.86 -12.61 -0.77
N LEU A 200 9.06 -11.66 0.15
CA LEU A 200 10.11 -10.65 0.07
C LEU A 200 11.52 -11.27 0.04
N HIS A 201 11.83 -12.17 0.96
CA HIS A 201 13.13 -12.85 1.00
C HIS A 201 13.35 -13.78 -0.19
N THR A 202 12.31 -14.46 -0.67
CA THR A 202 12.41 -15.38 -1.83
C THR A 202 12.77 -14.61 -3.10
N VAL A 203 12.05 -13.52 -3.40
CA VAL A 203 12.31 -12.67 -4.57
C VAL A 203 13.69 -12.00 -4.47
N GLY A 204 14.05 -11.48 -3.30
CA GLY A 204 15.37 -10.86 -3.07
C GLY A 204 16.53 -11.83 -3.26
N ASN A 205 16.40 -13.08 -2.78
CA ASN A 205 17.46 -14.09 -2.92
C ASN A 205 17.70 -14.49 -4.38
N VAL A 206 16.64 -14.66 -5.19
CA VAL A 206 16.77 -14.91 -6.63
C VAL A 206 17.50 -13.76 -7.32
N CYS A 207 17.14 -12.51 -7.01
CA CYS A 207 17.80 -11.33 -7.56
C CYS A 207 19.29 -11.22 -7.17
N LYS A 208 19.63 -11.57 -5.92
CA LYS A 208 21.03 -11.59 -5.44
C LYS A 208 21.87 -12.64 -6.16
N ILE A 209 21.32 -13.83 -6.45
CA ILE A 209 22.00 -14.88 -7.24
C ILE A 209 22.29 -14.41 -8.67
N ILE A 210 21.33 -13.71 -9.30
CA ILE A 210 21.51 -13.11 -10.64
C ILE A 210 22.64 -12.07 -10.61
N THR A 211 22.71 -11.22 -9.57
CA THR A 211 23.81 -10.26 -9.42
C THR A 211 25.16 -10.94 -9.19
N ILE A 212 25.25 -11.96 -8.32
CA ILE A 212 26.52 -12.67 -8.07
C ILE A 212 27.04 -13.33 -9.35
N SER A 213 26.16 -14.02 -10.09
CA SER A 213 26.53 -14.70 -11.35
C SER A 213 26.88 -13.73 -12.50
N ALA A 214 26.33 -12.51 -12.51
CA ALA A 214 26.73 -11.46 -13.47
C ALA A 214 28.00 -10.70 -13.05
N VAL A 215 28.25 -10.48 -11.75
CA VAL A 215 29.38 -9.66 -11.28
C VAL A 215 30.69 -10.44 -11.23
N ILE A 216 30.69 -11.72 -10.83
CA ILE A 216 31.93 -12.51 -10.73
C ILE A 216 32.71 -12.58 -12.06
N PRO A 217 32.10 -12.96 -13.21
CA PRO A 217 32.87 -13.05 -14.45
C PRO A 217 33.26 -11.68 -14.98
N ALA A 218 32.49 -10.62 -14.73
CA ALA A 218 32.86 -9.25 -15.07
C ALA A 218 34.13 -8.80 -14.32
N CYS A 219 34.21 -9.03 -13.00
CA CYS A 219 35.41 -8.78 -12.21
C CYS A 219 36.61 -9.59 -12.71
N LEU A 220 36.42 -10.88 -13.04
CA LEU A 220 37.48 -11.73 -13.59
C LEU A 220 37.99 -11.22 -14.95
N ILE A 221 37.12 -10.79 -15.87
CA ILE A 221 37.50 -10.21 -17.16
C ILE A 221 38.33 -8.93 -16.96
N MET A 222 37.86 -8.00 -16.11
CA MET A 222 38.56 -6.75 -15.81
C MET A 222 39.92 -6.97 -15.12
N LEU A 223 40.06 -8.05 -14.33
CA LEU A 223 41.31 -8.41 -13.66
C LEU A 223 42.28 -9.20 -14.54
N TYR A 224 41.79 -10.04 -15.46
CA TYR A 224 42.61 -10.94 -16.28
C TYR A 224 43.38 -10.17 -17.37
N PHE A 225 42.71 -9.32 -18.13
CA PHE A 225 43.35 -8.60 -19.23
C PHE A 225 44.20 -7.44 -18.71
N ARG A 226 45.53 -7.57 -18.84
CA ARG A 226 46.51 -6.52 -18.45
C ARG A 226 46.19 -5.15 -19.06
N ALA A 227 45.65 -5.10 -20.29
CA ALA A 227 45.24 -3.86 -20.94
C ALA A 227 44.10 -3.13 -20.17
N LEU A 228 43.08 -3.86 -19.71
CA LEU A 228 41.97 -3.31 -18.94
C LEU A 228 42.41 -2.90 -17.53
N ARG A 229 43.12 -3.80 -16.81
CA ARG A 229 43.49 -3.59 -15.40
C ARG A 229 44.40 -2.39 -15.14
N GLN A 230 45.15 -1.92 -16.15
CA GLN A 230 46.01 -0.75 -16.03
C GLN A 230 45.24 0.59 -16.08
N GLN A 231 44.01 0.61 -16.60
CA GLN A 231 43.23 1.85 -16.74
C GLN A 231 42.64 2.31 -15.41
N GLN A 232 42.83 3.59 -15.05
CA GLN A 232 42.29 4.18 -13.82
C GLN A 232 40.77 4.06 -13.71
N ARG A 233 40.04 4.29 -14.80
CA ARG A 233 38.57 4.17 -14.87
C ARG A 233 38.09 2.74 -14.57
N ILE A 234 38.66 1.73 -15.23
CA ILE A 234 38.29 0.33 -15.03
C ILE A 234 38.56 -0.12 -13.59
N ARG A 235 39.61 0.39 -12.94
CA ARG A 235 39.90 0.11 -11.53
C ARG A 235 38.84 0.68 -10.57
N ILE A 236 38.22 1.81 -10.89
CA ILE A 236 37.15 2.40 -10.05
C ILE A 236 35.84 1.64 -10.26
N HIS A 237 35.49 1.29 -11.51
CA HIS A 237 34.40 0.35 -11.82
C HIS A 237 34.56 -1.00 -11.12
N LEU A 238 35.78 -1.53 -11.07
CA LEU A 238 36.10 -2.76 -10.33
C LEU A 238 35.89 -2.59 -8.83
N GLY A 239 36.21 -1.43 -8.24
CA GLY A 239 35.90 -1.13 -6.83
C GLY A 239 34.40 -1.17 -6.55
N LEU A 240 33.60 -0.52 -7.39
CA LEU A 240 32.14 -0.51 -7.30
C LEU A 240 31.52 -1.91 -7.53
N LEU A 241 32.03 -2.68 -8.47
CA LEU A 241 31.62 -4.08 -8.70
C LEU A 241 31.98 -4.98 -7.50
N LEU A 242 33.17 -4.83 -6.91
CA LEU A 242 33.56 -5.56 -5.71
C LEU A 242 32.67 -5.21 -4.52
N ALA A 243 32.37 -3.92 -4.29
CA ALA A 243 31.44 -3.50 -3.25
C ALA A 243 30.01 -4.07 -3.47
N SER A 244 29.54 -4.06 -4.73
CA SER A 244 28.26 -4.67 -5.11
C SER A 244 28.22 -6.18 -4.85
N LEU A 245 29.31 -6.89 -5.16
CA LEU A 245 29.46 -8.32 -4.86
C LEU A 245 29.43 -8.59 -3.35
N MET A 246 30.13 -7.76 -2.56
CA MET A 246 30.15 -7.88 -1.10
C MET A 246 28.76 -7.66 -0.48
N VAL A 247 27.95 -6.71 -1.00
CA VAL A 247 26.55 -6.54 -0.59
C VAL A 247 25.70 -7.77 -0.94
N ALA A 248 25.80 -8.26 -2.18
CA ALA A 248 25.00 -9.42 -2.60
C ALA A 248 25.34 -10.70 -1.81
N VAL A 249 26.62 -10.92 -1.49
CA VAL A 249 27.09 -12.05 -0.68
C VAL A 249 26.69 -11.89 0.80
N SER A 250 26.97 -10.75 1.43
CA SER A 250 26.66 -10.54 2.86
C SER A 250 25.15 -10.58 3.15
N THR A 251 24.35 -9.85 2.36
CA THR A 251 22.88 -9.87 2.50
C THR A 251 22.27 -11.21 2.10
N GLY A 252 22.85 -11.93 1.15
CA GLY A 252 22.44 -13.28 0.78
C GLY A 252 22.68 -14.30 1.89
N LEU A 253 23.88 -14.29 2.48
CA LEU A 253 24.22 -15.14 3.64
C LEU A 253 23.36 -14.81 4.86
N TRP A 254 23.11 -13.53 5.13
CA TRP A 254 22.20 -13.06 6.20
C TRP A 254 20.74 -13.53 5.96
N SER A 255 20.28 -13.46 4.72
CA SER A 255 18.93 -13.92 4.34
C SER A 255 18.79 -15.44 4.46
N PHE A 256 19.80 -16.20 4.03
CA PHE A 256 19.76 -17.66 3.97
C PHE A 256 20.07 -18.35 5.31
N LEU A 257 21.01 -17.83 6.10
CA LEU A 257 21.45 -18.45 7.36
C LEU A 257 20.71 -17.92 8.59
N VAL A 258 20.27 -16.65 8.57
CA VAL A 258 19.67 -15.98 9.74
C VAL A 258 18.16 -15.75 9.54
N HIS A 259 17.73 -15.05 8.49
CA HIS A 259 16.28 -14.80 8.32
C HIS A 259 15.48 -16.08 8.05
N ARG A 260 16.03 -17.03 7.28
CA ARG A 260 15.36 -18.33 7.09
C ARG A 260 15.25 -19.14 8.38
N SER A 261 16.25 -19.08 9.26
CA SER A 261 16.24 -19.85 10.53
C SER A 261 15.36 -19.20 11.61
N ILE A 262 15.12 -17.89 11.53
CA ILE A 262 14.06 -17.21 12.31
C ILE A 262 12.67 -17.62 11.77
N LEU A 263 12.43 -17.45 10.47
CA LEU A 263 11.08 -17.65 9.88
C LEU A 263 10.62 -19.11 9.84
N TRP A 264 11.51 -20.09 9.65
CA TRP A 264 11.16 -21.51 9.48
C TRP A 264 11.68 -22.42 10.60
N GLY A 265 12.25 -21.85 11.66
CA GLY A 265 12.72 -22.60 12.83
C GLY A 265 11.69 -22.59 13.96
N GLU A 266 11.61 -23.69 14.72
CA GLU A 266 10.81 -23.75 15.96
C GLU A 266 11.34 -22.80 17.07
N ARG A 267 12.54 -22.25 16.90
CA ARG A 267 13.19 -21.23 17.77
C ARG A 267 14.20 -20.39 16.96
N PRO A 268 14.47 -19.13 17.34
CA PRO A 268 15.47 -18.25 16.73
C PRO A 268 16.91 -18.61 17.16
N PHE A 269 17.23 -19.91 17.15
CA PHE A 269 18.44 -20.50 17.74
C PHE A 269 19.75 -19.86 17.27
N VAL A 270 19.79 -19.33 16.03
CA VAL A 270 20.95 -18.65 15.46
C VAL A 270 21.22 -17.29 16.11
N THR A 271 20.19 -16.49 16.39
CA THR A 271 20.38 -15.15 16.98
C THR A 271 20.60 -15.22 18.49
N GLU A 272 19.99 -16.20 19.17
CA GLU A 272 20.18 -16.48 20.60
C GLU A 272 21.54 -17.11 20.91
N ARG A 273 22.02 -18.08 20.11
CA ARG A 273 23.36 -18.67 20.29
C ARG A 273 24.49 -17.70 19.94
N ASN A 274 24.17 -16.59 19.27
CA ASN A 274 25.07 -15.47 18.97
C ASN A 274 26.49 -15.88 18.49
N PRO A 275 26.60 -16.84 17.55
CA PRO A 275 27.88 -17.40 17.15
C PRO A 275 28.73 -16.32 16.45
N VAL A 276 30.06 -16.47 16.53
CA VAL A 276 31.01 -15.52 15.92
C VAL A 276 30.70 -15.27 14.44
N TRP A 277 30.33 -16.32 13.69
CA TRP A 277 29.94 -16.18 12.28
C TRP A 277 28.70 -15.31 12.08
N CYS A 278 27.69 -15.33 12.96
CA CYS A 278 26.50 -14.48 12.80
C CYS A 278 26.84 -13.01 13.06
N ARG A 279 27.69 -12.73 14.06
CA ARG A 279 28.21 -11.38 14.32
C ARG A 279 29.07 -10.87 13.16
N LEU A 280 29.92 -11.72 12.58
CA LEU A 280 30.70 -11.40 11.38
C LEU A 280 29.83 -11.14 10.15
N ILE A 281 28.74 -11.89 9.94
CA ILE A 281 27.81 -11.62 8.83
C ILE A 281 27.12 -10.26 9.04
N HIS A 282 26.58 -9.96 10.22
CA HIS A 282 25.96 -8.63 10.51
C HIS A 282 26.94 -7.48 10.26
N LEU A 283 28.18 -7.59 10.75
CA LEU A 283 29.22 -6.57 10.51
C LEU A 283 29.60 -6.48 9.02
N SER A 284 29.69 -7.60 8.31
CA SER A 284 29.95 -7.61 6.87
C SER A 284 28.82 -6.97 6.06
N GLU A 285 27.56 -7.10 6.50
CA GLU A 285 26.40 -6.46 5.88
C GLU A 285 26.51 -4.93 5.99
N LYS A 286 26.76 -4.41 7.20
CA LYS A 286 26.90 -2.95 7.41
C LYS A 286 28.09 -2.38 6.65
N PHE A 287 29.25 -3.05 6.72
CA PHE A 287 30.45 -2.68 5.96
C PHE A 287 30.16 -2.62 4.46
N SER A 288 29.54 -3.67 3.91
CA SER A 288 29.30 -3.79 2.47
C SER A 288 28.37 -2.70 1.96
N PHE A 289 27.29 -2.38 2.69
CA PHE A 289 26.40 -1.27 2.32
C PHE A 289 27.13 0.08 2.36
N MET A 290 27.90 0.36 3.41
CA MET A 290 28.68 1.61 3.51
C MET A 290 29.72 1.72 2.40
N ALA A 291 30.42 0.62 2.07
CA ALA A 291 31.35 0.55 0.96
C ALA A 291 30.65 0.77 -0.40
N LEU A 292 29.46 0.21 -0.61
CA LEU A 292 28.68 0.42 -1.83
C LEU A 292 28.33 1.92 -2.02
N PHE A 293 27.75 2.57 -1.01
CA PHE A 293 27.46 4.01 -1.08
C PHE A 293 28.72 4.86 -1.31
N MET A 294 29.84 4.52 -0.65
CA MET A 294 31.10 5.25 -0.81
C MET A 294 31.73 5.06 -2.19
N TRP A 295 31.67 3.85 -2.77
CA TRP A 295 32.15 3.61 -4.14
C TRP A 295 31.26 4.27 -5.20
N MET A 296 29.94 4.33 -4.98
CA MET A 296 29.04 5.12 -5.83
C MET A 296 29.40 6.62 -5.81
N PHE A 297 29.78 7.17 -4.65
CA PHE A 297 30.28 8.55 -4.54
C PHE A 297 31.65 8.75 -5.18
N ILE A 298 32.57 7.79 -5.06
CA ILE A 298 33.89 7.86 -5.69
C ILE A 298 33.77 7.84 -7.23
N GLU A 299 32.88 7.02 -7.80
CA GLU A 299 32.58 7.04 -9.25
C GLU A 299 31.97 8.39 -9.66
N PHE A 300 30.98 8.90 -8.92
CA PHE A 300 30.39 10.22 -9.17
C PHE A 300 31.39 11.38 -9.12
N TYR A 301 32.23 11.41 -8.09
CA TYR A 301 33.27 12.42 -7.91
C TYR A 301 34.37 12.30 -8.98
N HIS A 302 34.73 11.08 -9.38
CA HIS A 302 35.66 10.86 -10.48
C HIS A 302 35.10 11.38 -11.81
N LEU A 303 33.84 11.06 -12.14
CA LEU A 303 33.16 11.53 -13.34
C LEU A 303 32.99 13.05 -13.34
N HIS A 304 32.59 13.65 -12.21
CA HIS A 304 32.52 15.10 -12.04
C HIS A 304 33.88 15.75 -12.31
N ARG A 305 34.98 15.23 -11.73
CA ARG A 305 36.31 15.80 -11.96
C ARG A 305 36.77 15.66 -13.41
N LEU A 306 36.47 14.55 -14.08
CA LEU A 306 36.81 14.37 -15.50
C LEU A 306 36.11 15.39 -16.41
N LEU A 307 34.85 15.76 -16.10
CA LEU A 307 34.06 16.69 -16.90
C LEU A 307 34.32 18.17 -16.58
N MET A 308 34.56 18.52 -15.31
CA MET A 308 34.74 19.93 -14.89
C MET A 308 36.20 20.38 -14.78
N ASN A 309 37.10 19.44 -14.46
CA ASN A 309 38.46 19.72 -14.01
C ASN A 309 39.49 18.88 -14.81
N SER A 310 39.28 18.76 -16.13
CA SER A 310 40.06 17.93 -17.05
C SER A 310 41.58 18.19 -16.99
N PHE A 311 42.00 19.43 -16.74
CA PHE A 311 43.40 19.85 -16.62
C PHE A 311 44.02 19.65 -15.22
N SER A 312 43.28 19.12 -14.24
CA SER A 312 43.81 18.87 -12.89
C SER A 312 44.65 17.59 -12.82
N ALA A 313 45.76 17.63 -12.09
CA ALA A 313 46.69 16.52 -11.94
C ALA A 313 46.00 15.20 -11.48
N PRO A 314 46.38 14.03 -12.05
CA PRO A 314 45.67 12.77 -11.82
C PRO A 314 45.87 12.26 -10.38
N GLN A 315 44.82 12.36 -9.56
CA GLN A 315 44.83 11.81 -8.19
C GLN A 315 45.07 10.29 -8.19
N SER A 316 45.98 9.86 -7.30
CA SER A 316 46.41 8.46 -7.17
C SER A 316 45.24 7.52 -6.85
N VAL A 317 45.13 6.44 -7.63
CA VAL A 317 44.10 5.40 -7.43
C VAL A 317 44.19 4.78 -6.03
N ARG A 318 45.36 4.77 -5.38
CA ARG A 318 45.52 4.25 -4.02
C ARG A 318 44.63 5.00 -3.02
N CYS A 319 44.52 6.33 -3.16
CA CYS A 319 43.69 7.16 -2.29
C CYS A 319 42.20 6.78 -2.40
N TYR A 320 41.70 6.48 -3.60
CA TYR A 320 40.32 6.05 -3.78
C TYR A 320 40.01 4.72 -3.09
N TYR A 321 40.92 3.73 -3.10
CA TYR A 321 40.70 2.48 -2.35
C TYR A 321 40.75 2.70 -0.83
N ILE A 322 41.61 3.62 -0.35
CA ILE A 322 41.68 4.02 1.07
C ILE A 322 40.37 4.67 1.52
N TYR A 323 39.79 5.59 0.74
CA TYR A 323 38.49 6.18 1.07
C TYR A 323 37.32 5.19 0.86
N GLY A 324 37.32 4.43 -0.24
CA GLY A 324 36.21 3.56 -0.64
C GLY A 324 36.00 2.33 0.24
N PHE A 325 37.05 1.80 0.85
CA PHE A 325 36.95 0.69 1.81
C PHE A 325 37.43 1.05 3.23
N GLY A 326 38.45 1.91 3.37
CA GLY A 326 39.01 2.25 4.69
C GLY A 326 38.08 3.09 5.57
N PHE A 327 37.38 4.08 5.01
CA PHE A 327 36.42 4.88 5.79
C PHE A 327 35.20 4.05 6.27
N PRO A 328 34.54 3.24 5.41
CA PRO A 328 33.57 2.24 5.86
C PRO A 328 34.11 1.25 6.90
N LEU A 329 35.37 0.81 6.76
CA LEU A 329 36.01 -0.12 7.70
C LEU A 329 36.17 0.51 9.08
N VAL A 330 36.72 1.72 9.16
CA VAL A 330 36.90 2.46 10.43
C VAL A 330 35.56 2.62 11.16
N LEU A 331 34.51 3.05 10.46
CA LEU A 331 33.19 3.23 11.08
C LEU A 331 32.53 1.90 11.49
N THR A 332 32.72 0.82 10.72
CA THR A 332 32.23 -0.51 11.10
C THR A 332 33.01 -1.10 12.27
N VAL A 333 34.31 -0.82 12.39
CA VAL A 333 35.14 -1.22 13.54
C VAL A 333 34.75 -0.41 14.79
N ILE A 334 34.48 0.89 14.68
CA ILE A 334 33.97 1.71 15.79
C ILE A 334 32.60 1.17 16.26
N TYR A 335 31.67 0.92 15.34
CA TYR A 335 30.39 0.29 15.64
C TYR A 335 30.56 -1.10 16.32
N GLY A 336 31.42 -1.94 15.76
CA GLY A 336 31.69 -3.29 16.27
C GLY A 336 32.36 -3.32 17.64
N THR A 337 33.27 -2.38 17.93
CA THR A 337 33.95 -2.27 19.24
C THR A 337 33.03 -1.71 20.32
N ILE A 338 32.21 -0.69 20.03
CA ILE A 338 31.17 -0.21 20.95
C ILE A 338 30.19 -1.35 21.27
N ARG A 339 29.76 -2.11 20.26
CA ARG A 339 28.85 -3.24 20.45
C ARG A 339 29.48 -4.46 21.13
N ALA A 340 30.81 -4.64 21.06
CA ALA A 340 31.52 -5.71 21.75
C ALA A 340 31.89 -5.36 23.21
N THR A 341 31.98 -4.07 23.54
CA THR A 341 32.27 -3.59 24.90
C THR A 341 31.02 -3.44 25.77
N ASP A 342 29.89 -3.01 25.18
CA ASP A 342 28.59 -3.07 25.85
C ASP A 342 28.07 -4.52 25.85
N LYS A 343 28.12 -5.15 27.03
CA LYS A 343 27.65 -6.53 27.25
C LYS A 343 26.20 -6.76 26.81
N LYS A 344 25.33 -5.75 26.97
CA LYS A 344 23.89 -5.82 26.68
C LYS A 344 23.58 -5.70 25.19
N LEU A 345 24.41 -4.97 24.44
CA LEU A 345 24.33 -4.90 22.98
C LEU A 345 25.05 -6.07 22.29
N SER A 346 25.93 -6.76 23.01
CA SER A 346 26.62 -7.97 22.56
C SER A 346 25.80 -9.25 22.72
N GLU A 347 24.63 -9.26 23.38
CA GLU A 347 23.88 -10.50 23.71
C GLU A 347 23.41 -11.29 22.48
N ARG A 348 23.02 -10.60 21.41
CA ARG A 348 22.50 -11.18 20.16
C ARG A 348 23.30 -10.70 18.96
N CYS A 349 23.34 -11.47 17.87
CA CYS A 349 23.97 -11.01 16.62
C CYS A 349 23.06 -10.08 15.79
N MET A 350 21.73 -10.16 15.96
CA MET A 350 20.78 -9.16 15.45
C MET A 350 20.71 -7.93 16.38
N GLU A 351 20.29 -6.79 15.84
CA GLU A 351 20.38 -5.46 16.47
C GLU A 351 19.02 -4.95 16.96
N ASN A 352 18.98 -4.39 18.17
CA ASN A 352 17.81 -3.74 18.75
C ASN A 352 17.81 -2.24 18.44
N PHE A 353 16.61 -1.64 18.32
CA PHE A 353 16.44 -0.21 18.03
C PHE A 353 17.17 0.68 19.05
N SER A 354 18.25 1.32 18.60
CA SER A 354 19.14 2.14 19.43
C SER A 354 19.75 3.28 18.61
N LEU A 355 20.38 4.25 19.30
CA LEU A 355 21.04 5.40 18.65
C LEU A 355 22.24 5.00 17.77
N LEU A 356 22.81 3.81 17.98
CA LEU A 356 23.99 3.31 17.25
C LEU A 356 23.76 3.11 15.75
N HIS A 357 22.50 2.94 15.34
CA HIS A 357 22.08 2.94 13.94
C HIS A 357 22.59 4.16 13.15
N TRP A 358 22.79 5.32 13.80
CA TRP A 358 23.26 6.53 13.11
C TRP A 358 24.74 6.48 12.70
N ILE A 359 25.56 5.63 13.34
CA ILE A 359 27.00 5.49 13.00
C ILE A 359 27.18 5.05 11.55
N TYR A 360 26.31 4.16 11.05
CA TYR A 360 26.33 3.69 9.66
C TYR A 360 25.30 4.39 8.76
N ASN A 361 24.08 4.66 9.26
CA ASN A 361 23.04 5.29 8.42
C ASN A 361 23.29 6.77 8.12
N GLY A 362 23.85 7.54 9.07
CA GLY A 362 24.14 8.97 8.88
C GLY A 362 25.10 9.21 7.70
N PRO A 363 26.29 8.59 7.68
CA PRO A 363 27.22 8.67 6.56
C PRO A 363 26.62 8.21 5.22
N ASN A 364 25.79 7.16 5.22
CA ASN A 364 25.11 6.70 4.00
C ASN A 364 24.15 7.77 3.45
N ILE A 365 23.34 8.42 4.31
CA ILE A 365 22.42 9.50 3.91
C ILE A 365 23.20 10.70 3.37
N VAL A 366 24.29 11.12 4.04
CA VAL A 366 25.14 12.23 3.58
C VAL A 366 25.78 11.91 2.22
N THR A 367 26.34 10.72 2.06
CA THR A 367 26.96 10.25 0.80
C THR A 367 25.93 10.22 -0.34
N LEU A 368 24.71 9.75 -0.06
CA LEU A 368 23.63 9.70 -1.04
C LEU A 368 23.12 11.10 -1.42
N ALA A 369 23.06 12.05 -0.48
CA ALA A 369 22.72 13.45 -0.76
C ALA A 369 23.81 14.13 -1.63
N LEU A 370 25.09 13.89 -1.35
CA LEU A 370 26.20 14.36 -2.17
C LEU A 370 26.14 13.79 -3.60
N ASN A 371 25.77 12.51 -3.77
CA ASN A 371 25.56 11.89 -5.08
C ASN A 371 24.47 12.60 -5.90
N VAL A 372 23.34 12.97 -5.27
CA VAL A 372 22.28 13.74 -5.95
C VAL A 372 22.78 15.13 -6.38
N ILE A 373 23.56 15.81 -5.54
CA ILE A 373 24.15 17.13 -5.87
C ILE A 373 25.14 17.01 -7.04
N LEU A 374 26.02 16.01 -7.04
CA LEU A 374 26.96 15.75 -8.12
C LEU A 374 26.25 15.33 -9.42
N MET A 375 25.18 14.54 -9.33
CA MET A 375 24.34 14.17 -10.47
C MET A 375 23.72 15.40 -11.13
N ILE A 376 23.12 16.30 -10.35
CA ILE A 376 22.52 17.54 -10.88
C ILE A 376 23.59 18.39 -11.59
N ARG A 377 24.78 18.53 -11.01
CA ARG A 377 25.91 19.26 -11.64
C ARG A 377 26.38 18.62 -12.95
N ILE A 378 26.54 17.30 -12.97
CA ILE A 378 26.94 16.55 -14.18
C ILE A 378 25.88 16.67 -15.27
N VAL A 379 24.60 16.44 -14.94
CA VAL A 379 23.49 16.57 -15.91
C VAL A 379 23.42 17.98 -16.47
N ASN A 380 23.50 19.01 -15.62
CA ASN A 380 23.46 20.41 -16.08
C ASN A 380 24.63 20.79 -17.01
N VAL A 381 25.80 20.16 -16.89
CA VAL A 381 26.95 20.43 -17.77
C VAL A 381 26.96 19.55 -19.01
N LEU A 382 26.53 18.28 -18.92
CA LEU A 382 26.29 17.45 -20.11
C LEU A 382 25.22 18.10 -21.00
N LEU A 383 24.13 18.63 -20.43
CA LEU A 383 23.11 19.38 -21.17
C LEU A 383 23.63 20.70 -21.79
N ARG A 384 24.76 21.25 -21.31
CA ARG A 384 25.42 22.42 -21.95
C ARG A 384 26.42 21.98 -23.03
N GLN A 385 27.12 20.87 -22.82
CA GLN A 385 28.08 20.29 -23.78
C GLN A 385 27.41 19.60 -24.97
N LEU A 386 26.12 19.26 -24.85
CA LEU A 386 25.28 18.69 -25.93
C LEU A 386 24.61 19.75 -26.81
N VAL A 387 24.94 21.04 -26.66
CA VAL A 387 24.34 22.17 -27.39
C VAL A 387 25.44 23.02 -28.05
N PRO A 388 26.33 22.38 -28.84
CA PRO A 388 26.70 23.02 -30.12
C PRO A 388 26.99 22.01 -31.25
N LEU A 389 26.01 21.80 -32.13
CA LEU A 389 26.17 21.56 -33.58
C LEU A 389 24.77 21.33 -34.18
N PRO A 390 24.23 22.19 -35.07
CA PRO A 390 22.81 22.15 -35.47
C PRO A 390 22.33 20.87 -36.21
N ASN A 391 23.18 19.88 -36.43
CA ASN A 391 22.88 18.69 -37.25
C ASN A 391 23.05 17.32 -36.53
N GLU A 392 22.89 17.22 -35.19
CA GLU A 392 22.49 15.94 -34.52
C GLU A 392 21.44 16.01 -33.34
N PRO A 393 20.27 15.30 -33.40
CA PRO A 393 19.34 15.08 -32.28
C PRO A 393 19.23 13.63 -31.84
N SER A 394 19.60 12.68 -32.70
CA SER A 394 19.54 11.26 -32.40
C SER A 394 20.75 10.84 -31.55
N SER A 395 21.82 11.66 -31.53
CA SER A 395 22.84 11.68 -30.48
C SER A 395 22.27 12.28 -29.20
N PHE A 396 21.54 13.41 -29.22
CA PHE A 396 20.81 13.92 -28.04
C PHE A 396 19.86 12.87 -27.44
N ARG A 397 19.00 12.22 -28.25
CA ARG A 397 18.13 11.11 -27.82
C ARG A 397 18.95 9.93 -27.26
N ARG A 398 20.19 9.72 -27.70
CA ARG A 398 21.11 8.71 -27.14
C ARG A 398 21.84 9.17 -25.89
N ALA A 399 22.17 10.44 -25.75
CA ALA A 399 22.71 11.02 -24.53
C ALA A 399 21.64 10.95 -23.43
N VAL A 400 20.40 11.37 -23.72
CA VAL A 400 19.25 11.21 -22.82
C VAL A 400 19.00 9.73 -22.50
N ARG A 401 18.97 8.84 -23.49
CA ARG A 401 18.80 7.38 -23.25
C ARG A 401 19.95 6.78 -22.46
N ALA A 402 21.20 7.22 -22.65
CA ALA A 402 22.35 6.78 -21.89
C ALA A 402 22.30 7.31 -20.45
N VAL A 403 21.99 8.58 -20.23
CA VAL A 403 21.80 9.18 -18.89
C VAL A 403 20.68 8.44 -18.14
N MET A 404 19.54 8.15 -18.79
CA MET A 404 18.44 7.35 -18.24
C MET A 404 18.86 5.91 -17.89
N ILE A 405 19.77 5.30 -18.65
CA ILE A 405 20.30 3.95 -18.39
C ILE A 405 21.40 3.96 -17.31
N LEU A 406 22.18 5.04 -17.19
CA LEU A 406 23.16 5.21 -16.12
C LEU A 406 22.49 5.53 -14.77
N MET A 407 21.36 6.25 -14.75
CA MET A 407 20.71 6.72 -13.52
C MET A 407 20.48 5.62 -12.44
N PRO A 408 20.07 4.38 -12.76
CA PRO A 408 19.92 3.31 -11.78
C PRO A 408 21.24 2.58 -11.44
N SER A 409 22.26 2.66 -12.32
CA SER A 409 23.64 2.24 -11.99
C SER A 409 24.34 3.24 -11.04
N LEU A 410 23.78 4.44 -10.89
CA LEU A 410 24.26 5.53 -10.04
C LEU A 410 23.49 5.67 -8.70
N GLY A 411 22.49 4.80 -8.46
CA GLY A 411 21.91 4.61 -7.12
C GLY A 411 20.74 5.50 -6.73
N VAL A 412 20.14 6.26 -7.65
CA VAL A 412 18.99 7.14 -7.37
C VAL A 412 17.80 6.37 -6.76
N GLN A 413 17.64 5.08 -7.09
CA GLN A 413 16.64 4.20 -6.49
C GLN A 413 16.70 4.13 -4.96
N TYR A 414 17.89 4.25 -4.35
CA TYR A 414 18.02 4.24 -2.89
C TYR A 414 17.38 5.49 -2.25
N VAL A 415 17.40 6.65 -2.94
CA VAL A 415 16.67 7.86 -2.49
C VAL A 415 15.16 7.61 -2.60
N LEU A 416 14.71 7.14 -3.76
CA LEU A 416 13.29 6.96 -4.07
C LEU A 416 12.62 6.01 -3.07
N PHE A 417 13.21 4.86 -2.77
CA PHE A 417 12.64 3.89 -1.84
C PHE A 417 12.82 4.26 -0.36
N MET A 418 13.74 5.16 0.00
CA MET A 418 13.87 5.67 1.36
C MET A 418 12.80 6.71 1.69
N TRP A 419 12.46 7.59 0.74
CA TRP A 419 11.52 8.70 0.95
C TRP A 419 10.03 8.29 0.87
N THR A 420 9.70 7.20 0.18
CA THR A 420 8.31 6.88 -0.23
C THR A 420 7.64 5.75 0.55
N ARG A 421 8.19 5.29 1.69
CA ARG A 421 7.68 4.10 2.39
C ARG A 421 6.25 4.32 2.95
N PRO A 422 5.25 3.50 2.57
CA PRO A 422 3.88 3.67 3.06
C PRO A 422 3.71 3.26 4.54
N GLU A 423 2.88 4.00 5.27
CA GLU A 423 2.48 3.66 6.64
C GLU A 423 1.40 2.55 6.67
N GLY A 424 1.42 1.74 7.74
CA GLY A 424 0.53 0.57 7.91
C GLY A 424 1.03 -0.67 7.18
N TYR A 425 0.32 -1.80 7.33
CA TYR A 425 0.52 -3.00 6.50
C TYR A 425 -0.57 -3.00 5.42
N SER A 426 -0.18 -2.87 4.16
CA SER A 426 -1.08 -2.75 3.01
C SER A 426 -0.43 -3.29 1.75
N VAL A 427 -1.22 -3.65 0.73
CA VAL A 427 -0.71 -4.20 -0.54
C VAL A 427 0.27 -3.23 -1.22
N LEU A 428 0.05 -1.91 -1.11
CA LEU A 428 0.98 -0.91 -1.64
C LEU A 428 2.34 -0.95 -0.93
N ARG A 429 2.37 -1.23 0.37
CA ARG A 429 3.63 -1.45 1.10
C ARG A 429 4.30 -2.76 0.68
N THR A 430 3.55 -3.84 0.49
CA THR A 430 4.10 -5.11 -0.03
C THR A 430 4.76 -4.89 -1.39
N VAL A 431 4.07 -4.20 -2.32
CA VAL A 431 4.61 -3.86 -3.65
C VAL A 431 5.82 -2.92 -3.55
N HIS A 432 5.80 -1.95 -2.63
CA HIS A 432 6.93 -1.03 -2.39
C HIS A 432 8.18 -1.74 -1.84
N ASP A 433 8.03 -2.50 -0.75
CA ASP A 433 9.14 -3.24 -0.13
C ASP A 433 9.67 -4.33 -1.12
N VAL A 434 8.82 -4.97 -1.95
CA VAL A 434 9.26 -5.92 -3.01
C VAL A 434 9.96 -5.24 -4.20
N LEU A 435 9.42 -4.16 -4.75
CA LEU A 435 10.08 -3.42 -5.87
C LEU A 435 11.42 -2.85 -5.44
N LYS A 436 11.52 -2.34 -4.21
CA LYS A 436 12.78 -1.95 -3.57
C LYS A 436 13.76 -3.11 -3.53
N GLU A 437 13.36 -4.27 -3.00
CA GLU A 437 14.24 -5.44 -2.86
C GLU A 437 14.76 -5.93 -4.22
N ILE A 438 13.91 -5.96 -5.27
CA ILE A 438 14.32 -6.29 -6.64
C ILE A 438 15.37 -5.30 -7.16
N LEU A 439 15.07 -3.98 -7.12
CA LEU A 439 15.91 -2.96 -7.74
C LEU A 439 17.22 -2.70 -6.99
N CYS A 440 17.24 -2.87 -5.66
CA CYS A 440 18.47 -2.88 -4.88
C CYS A 440 19.30 -4.15 -5.16
N SER A 441 18.67 -5.33 -5.23
CA SER A 441 19.38 -6.60 -5.44
C SER A 441 19.97 -6.76 -6.85
N LEU A 442 19.31 -6.23 -7.90
CA LEU A 442 19.77 -6.29 -9.29
C LEU A 442 20.76 -5.16 -9.68
N HIS A 443 21.04 -4.22 -8.78
CA HIS A 443 21.92 -3.07 -9.03
C HIS A 443 23.33 -3.50 -9.51
N GLY A 444 23.93 -4.50 -8.86
CA GLY A 444 25.24 -5.02 -9.25
C GLY A 444 25.25 -5.69 -10.63
N ALA A 445 24.19 -6.43 -10.99
CA ALA A 445 24.04 -6.98 -12.34
C ALA A 445 24.02 -5.88 -13.40
N LEU A 446 23.25 -4.80 -13.17
CA LEU A 446 23.16 -3.67 -14.11
C LEU A 446 24.53 -3.00 -14.32
N ILE A 447 25.29 -2.78 -13.24
CA ILE A 447 26.66 -2.23 -13.29
C ILE A 447 27.59 -3.15 -14.11
N ALA A 448 27.51 -4.46 -13.91
CA ALA A 448 28.30 -5.44 -14.69
C ALA A 448 27.92 -5.44 -16.18
N PHE A 449 26.63 -5.37 -16.51
CA PHE A 449 26.19 -5.25 -17.90
C PHE A 449 26.67 -3.96 -18.57
N VAL A 450 26.52 -2.81 -17.92
CA VAL A 450 26.86 -1.49 -18.50
C VAL A 450 28.38 -1.33 -18.65
N PHE A 451 29.17 -1.55 -17.60
CA PHE A 451 30.61 -1.23 -17.61
C PHE A 451 31.51 -2.37 -18.10
N CYS A 452 31.06 -3.63 -18.05
CA CYS A 452 31.81 -4.78 -18.56
C CYS A 452 31.22 -5.35 -19.86
N TYR A 453 30.02 -5.94 -19.83
CA TYR A 453 29.56 -6.78 -20.94
C TYR A 453 29.14 -6.02 -22.21
N LEU A 454 28.56 -4.83 -22.05
CA LEU A 454 28.14 -3.97 -23.19
C LEU A 454 29.26 -3.04 -23.67
N ASN A 455 30.27 -2.79 -22.83
CA ASN A 455 31.37 -1.86 -23.08
C ASN A 455 32.16 -2.24 -24.35
N ARG A 456 32.21 -1.32 -25.33
CA ARG A 456 32.82 -1.54 -26.65
C ARG A 456 34.31 -1.94 -26.56
N GLU A 457 35.04 -1.43 -25.57
CA GLU A 457 36.48 -1.68 -25.37
C GLU A 457 36.75 -3.06 -24.78
N VAL A 458 36.01 -3.46 -23.74
CA VAL A 458 36.09 -4.81 -23.18
C VAL A 458 35.71 -5.84 -24.25
N ARG A 459 34.68 -5.55 -25.06
CA ARG A 459 34.24 -6.39 -26.18
C ARG A 459 35.22 -6.42 -27.36
N SER A 460 36.07 -5.42 -27.57
CA SER A 460 37.10 -5.48 -28.61
C SER A 460 38.27 -6.35 -28.16
N ILE A 461 38.72 -6.21 -26.91
CA ILE A 461 39.78 -7.03 -26.32
C ILE A 461 39.36 -8.50 -26.24
N LEU A 462 38.11 -8.81 -25.84
CA LEU A 462 37.60 -10.18 -25.83
C LEU A 462 37.56 -10.86 -27.22
N LYS A 463 37.42 -10.09 -28.31
CA LYS A 463 37.47 -10.65 -29.67
C LYS A 463 38.87 -11.09 -30.09
N ILE A 464 39.94 -10.49 -29.55
CA ILE A 464 41.32 -10.76 -29.99
C ILE A 464 41.73 -12.22 -29.70
N PRO A 465 41.55 -12.77 -28.48
CA PRO A 465 41.72 -14.20 -28.22
C PRO A 465 40.87 -15.09 -29.12
N CYS A 466 39.59 -14.75 -29.35
CA CYS A 466 38.72 -15.55 -30.21
C CYS A 466 39.17 -15.56 -31.69
N LEU A 467 39.67 -14.43 -32.20
CA LEU A 467 40.23 -14.34 -33.55
C LEU A 467 41.57 -15.10 -33.67
N TYR A 468 42.40 -15.05 -32.63
CA TYR A 468 43.64 -15.85 -32.56
C TYR A 468 43.33 -17.34 -32.48
N LEU A 469 42.35 -17.76 -31.67
CA LEU A 469 41.91 -19.14 -31.55
C LEU A 469 41.27 -19.63 -32.85
N ARG A 470 40.44 -18.81 -33.52
CA ARG A 470 39.88 -19.13 -34.85
C ARG A 470 40.99 -19.31 -35.89
N ARG A 471 41.99 -18.41 -35.94
CA ARG A 471 43.18 -18.57 -36.80
C ARG A 471 44.01 -19.83 -36.46
N ARG A 472 44.08 -20.23 -35.20
CA ARG A 472 44.80 -21.44 -34.74
C ARG A 472 44.03 -22.72 -35.05
N LEU A 473 42.70 -22.67 -35.07
CA LEU A 473 41.81 -23.76 -35.51
C LEU A 473 41.85 -23.91 -37.03
N THR A 474 41.72 -22.84 -37.80
CA THR A 474 41.86 -22.92 -39.28
C THR A 474 43.26 -23.36 -39.72
N ARG A 475 44.32 -23.06 -38.96
CA ARG A 475 45.66 -23.65 -39.18
C ARG A 475 45.77 -25.14 -38.83
N ARG A 476 44.87 -25.71 -38.03
CA ARG A 476 44.79 -27.16 -37.79
C ARG A 476 43.94 -27.88 -38.85
N SER A 477 42.94 -27.21 -39.43
CA SER A 477 42.12 -27.75 -40.52
C SER A 477 42.83 -27.83 -41.88
N PHE A 478 44.08 -27.36 -42.00
CA PHE A 478 44.87 -27.39 -43.24
C PHE A 478 46.09 -28.33 -43.17
N THR A 479 46.15 -29.23 -42.19
CA THR A 479 47.27 -30.19 -42.02
C THR A 479 46.81 -31.64 -41.90
N THR A 480 45.81 -32.04 -42.68
CA THR A 480 45.39 -33.45 -42.87
C THR A 480 44.95 -33.72 -44.32
N SER A 481 45.85 -33.47 -45.27
CA SER A 481 45.80 -33.99 -46.63
C SER A 481 47.22 -34.41 -47.03
N SER A 482 47.41 -35.68 -47.36
CA SER A 482 48.74 -36.34 -47.45
C SER A 482 49.36 -36.29 -48.85
N CYS A 483 50.65 -36.67 -48.93
CA CYS A 483 51.41 -37.00 -50.15
C CYS A 483 51.89 -35.78 -50.98
N THR A 484 53.10 -35.75 -51.58
CA THR A 484 54.15 -36.79 -51.64
C THR A 484 55.58 -36.25 -51.94
N GLN A 485 56.59 -36.99 -51.46
CA GLN A 485 57.95 -37.20 -52.04
C GLN A 485 59.12 -36.18 -51.89
N ARG A 486 60.24 -36.74 -51.37
CA ARG A 486 61.69 -36.47 -51.57
C ARG A 486 62.35 -35.19 -50.96
N GLY A 487 63.59 -35.38 -50.47
CA GLY A 487 64.53 -34.36 -49.96
C GLY A 487 65.75 -34.21 -50.90
N PRO A 488 67.02 -34.03 -50.44
CA PRO A 488 67.56 -34.23 -49.07
C PRO A 488 68.63 -33.18 -48.57
N GLU A 489 69.30 -33.48 -47.43
CA GLU A 489 70.62 -32.94 -46.94
C GLU A 489 70.73 -31.47 -46.40
N THR A 490 71.64 -31.06 -45.48
CA THR A 490 72.53 -31.75 -44.49
C THR A 490 72.95 -30.87 -43.26
N ASN A 491 73.26 -31.53 -42.11
CA ASN A 491 74.31 -31.26 -41.08
C ASN A 491 74.36 -30.06 -40.06
N CYS A 492 74.52 -30.45 -38.77
CA CYS A 492 75.39 -29.92 -37.68
C CYS A 492 75.18 -28.51 -37.03
N SER A 493 75.51 -28.26 -35.74
CA SER A 493 75.94 -29.11 -34.59
C SER A 493 75.62 -28.46 -33.20
N LEU A 494 76.02 -29.07 -32.05
CA LEU A 494 75.56 -28.73 -30.68
C LEU A 494 76.66 -28.23 -29.70
N LYS A 495 76.25 -27.51 -28.62
CA LYS A 495 76.55 -27.79 -27.17
C LYS A 495 76.12 -26.62 -26.23
N GLU A 496 76.18 -26.68 -24.88
CA GLU A 496 75.62 -27.61 -23.86
C GLU A 496 75.90 -27.06 -22.42
N ARG A 497 75.36 -27.70 -21.36
CA ARG A 497 75.66 -27.58 -19.89
C ARG A 497 74.84 -26.53 -19.08
N ARG A 498 74.21 -26.83 -17.93
CA ARG A 498 74.43 -27.68 -16.69
C ARG A 498 75.18 -26.92 -15.57
N GLY A 499 74.93 -27.12 -14.27
CA GLY A 499 73.91 -27.96 -13.58
C GLY A 499 74.41 -28.59 -12.25
N GLY A 500 73.54 -29.31 -11.52
CA GLY A 500 73.87 -30.10 -10.29
C GLY A 500 73.51 -29.41 -8.97
N ARG A 501 73.42 -30.09 -7.81
CA ARG A 501 73.57 -31.53 -7.42
C ARG A 501 72.96 -31.73 -5.99
N GLU A 502 72.75 -32.90 -5.35
CA GLU A 502 72.97 -34.33 -5.65
C GLU A 502 71.82 -35.21 -5.07
N LYS A 503 71.93 -35.76 -3.84
CA LYS A 503 71.13 -36.87 -3.22
C LYS A 503 71.27 -36.79 -1.65
N SER A 504 70.72 -37.62 -0.74
CA SER A 504 69.88 -38.84 -0.79
C SER A 504 69.19 -39.15 0.57
N HIS A 505 68.05 -39.88 0.55
CA HIS A 505 67.49 -40.82 1.55
C HIS A 505 67.28 -40.50 3.07
N ARG A 506 65.98 -40.57 3.43
CA ARG A 506 65.32 -41.40 4.50
C ARG A 506 65.33 -41.03 6.01
N LEU A 507 64.08 -40.95 6.50
CA LEU A 507 63.48 -41.47 7.76
C LEU A 507 63.67 -40.70 9.10
N ASP A 508 62.54 -40.09 9.48
CA ASP A 508 61.81 -40.29 10.75
C ASP A 508 62.05 -39.44 12.02
N ALA A 509 60.91 -39.22 12.70
CA ALA A 509 60.69 -38.91 14.12
C ALA A 509 61.02 -37.49 14.67
N GLU A 510 59.92 -36.71 14.80
CA GLU A 510 59.56 -35.86 15.96
C GLU A 510 59.78 -36.54 17.35
N PRO A 511 59.62 -35.86 18.52
CA PRO A 511 58.98 -34.54 18.77
C PRO A 511 59.70 -33.59 19.76
N ALA A 512 59.06 -32.43 20.04
CA ALA A 512 58.64 -31.97 21.39
C ALA A 512 59.02 -30.53 21.84
N ASN A 513 57.97 -29.71 21.99
CA ASN A 513 57.69 -28.70 23.04
C ASN A 513 58.78 -27.72 23.55
N GLY A 514 58.49 -26.41 23.43
CA GLY A 514 59.14 -25.34 24.19
C GLY A 514 58.32 -24.03 24.21
N LYS A 515 58.17 -23.42 25.40
CA LYS A 515 57.45 -22.16 25.72
C LYS A 515 57.96 -20.95 24.90
N LEU A 516 57.14 -19.96 24.49
CA LEU A 516 56.36 -18.96 25.25
C LEU A 516 57.23 -17.89 25.97
N ASP A 517 56.87 -16.61 25.69
CA ASP A 517 57.23 -15.29 26.25
C ASP A 517 57.69 -14.33 25.11
N GLU A 518 57.12 -13.16 24.78
CA GLU A 518 56.43 -12.03 25.45
C GLU A 518 57.32 -10.82 25.82
N THR A 519 56.96 -9.64 25.27
CA THR A 519 57.13 -8.24 25.76
C THR A 519 58.50 -7.73 26.26
N TRP A 520 59.18 -6.74 25.66
CA TRP A 520 58.90 -5.29 25.47
C TRP A 520 59.24 -4.35 26.67
N VAL A 521 60.14 -3.36 26.45
CA VAL A 521 60.18 -1.99 27.07
C VAL A 521 60.57 -1.91 28.59
N PRO A 522 61.00 -0.75 29.20
CA PRO A 522 61.53 0.56 28.74
C PRO A 522 62.96 0.93 29.26
N LEU A 523 63.52 2.07 28.80
CA LEU A 523 64.19 3.08 29.67
C LEU A 523 64.36 4.44 28.96
N ASN A 524 64.86 5.48 29.65
CA ASN A 524 64.49 6.88 29.40
C ASN A 524 65.66 7.90 29.50
N GLN A 525 65.53 9.04 28.79
CA GLN A 525 66.16 10.37 28.99
C GLN A 525 67.70 10.59 28.94
N ALA A 526 68.12 11.50 28.03
CA ALA A 526 69.17 12.55 28.16
C ALA A 526 70.67 12.13 28.39
N PRO A 527 71.69 13.00 28.13
CA PRO A 527 71.67 14.44 27.84
C PRO A 527 72.48 14.92 26.60
N SER A 528 72.58 16.25 26.44
CA SER A 528 73.22 17.02 25.36
C SER A 528 74.76 17.03 25.35
N PRO A 529 75.39 17.05 24.16
CA PRO A 529 76.35 18.14 23.83
C PRO A 529 75.86 19.31 22.93
N LYS A 530 76.67 19.77 21.95
CA LYS A 530 76.85 21.20 21.58
C LYS A 530 77.37 21.39 20.12
N ILE A 531 77.30 22.54 19.42
CA ILE A 531 76.48 23.79 19.55
C ILE A 531 76.71 24.75 18.34
N SER A 532 75.65 25.43 17.83
CA SER A 532 75.67 26.66 16.97
C SER A 532 76.22 26.55 15.52
N SER A 533 76.04 27.51 14.59
CA SER A 533 75.41 28.87 14.59
C SER A 533 74.88 29.22 13.16
N LYS A 534 74.11 30.27 12.83
CA LYS A 534 73.60 31.46 13.57
C LYS A 534 72.37 32.09 12.86
N HIS A 535 71.64 32.99 13.54
CA HIS A 535 70.58 33.85 12.96
C HIS A 535 71.09 35.23 12.52
N GLY A 536 70.42 35.82 11.50
CA GLY A 536 69.68 37.09 11.65
C GLY A 536 70.35 38.43 11.28
N GLY A 537 69.52 39.35 10.74
CA GLY A 537 69.71 40.82 10.84
C GLY A 537 69.85 41.61 9.52
N ASN A 538 68.78 42.35 9.14
CA ASN A 538 68.75 43.61 8.36
C ASN A 538 69.34 43.62 6.92
N GLY A 539 68.94 44.51 6.00
CA GLY A 539 67.90 45.56 5.97
C GLY A 539 68.05 46.47 4.73
N TYR A 540 67.05 47.33 4.43
CA TYR A 540 67.00 48.33 3.31
C TYR A 540 66.94 47.72 1.88
N SER A 541 66.30 48.25 0.82
CA SER A 541 65.16 49.19 0.55
C SER A 541 64.74 48.95 -0.95
N CYS A 542 63.70 49.45 -1.64
CA CYS A 542 62.64 50.49 -1.53
C CYS A 542 61.25 49.85 -1.91
N GLU A 543 60.06 50.48 -2.11
CA GLU A 543 59.59 51.84 -2.50
C GLU A 543 59.80 52.22 -4.00
N LEU A 544 58.86 52.83 -4.78
CA LEU A 544 57.56 53.52 -4.54
C LEU A 544 56.42 53.14 -5.55
N GLU A 545 55.16 53.28 -5.08
CA GLU A 545 53.84 53.68 -5.69
C GLU A 545 53.38 53.29 -7.15
N GLY A 546 52.08 53.26 -7.53
CA GLY A 546 50.82 53.71 -6.89
C GLY A 546 49.49 53.12 -7.48
N ARG A 547 48.33 53.81 -7.30
CA ARG A 547 46.90 53.40 -7.57
C ARG A 547 46.17 54.39 -8.55
N PRO A 548 44.86 54.30 -8.99
CA PRO A 548 43.68 53.51 -8.52
C PRO A 548 42.65 52.91 -9.57
N ASN A 549 41.66 52.13 -9.05
CA ASN A 549 40.26 51.73 -9.44
C ASN A 549 39.61 51.92 -10.86
N GLY A 550 38.73 50.96 -11.30
CA GLY A 550 37.63 51.16 -12.30
C GLY A 550 36.95 49.90 -12.92
N ASP A 551 35.61 49.89 -13.14
CA ASP A 551 34.67 48.74 -13.31
C ASP A 551 34.26 48.19 -14.74
N ASN A 552 33.76 46.92 -14.81
CA ASN A 552 32.60 46.28 -15.53
C ASN A 552 32.37 46.03 -17.09
N PHE A 553 32.32 44.73 -17.51
CA PHE A 553 31.24 43.85 -18.14
C PHE A 553 30.53 43.93 -19.57
N LEU A 554 30.69 42.84 -20.40
CA LEU A 554 29.78 41.93 -21.26
C LEU A 554 28.91 42.24 -22.56
N ASN A 555 28.58 41.13 -23.32
CA ASN A 555 27.57 40.80 -24.44
C ASN A 555 28.14 40.47 -25.89
N ASP A 556 27.61 39.75 -26.95
CA ASP A 556 26.51 38.73 -27.32
C ASP A 556 26.93 37.90 -28.64
N THR A 557 26.22 37.22 -29.62
CA THR A 557 24.86 37.16 -30.33
C THR A 557 24.43 35.78 -31.02
N GLU A 558 24.03 35.65 -32.33
CA GLU A 558 22.90 34.79 -32.89
C GLU A 558 22.98 34.12 -34.36
N VAL A 559 21.87 33.48 -34.90
CA VAL A 559 21.44 33.15 -36.36
C VAL A 559 21.24 31.64 -36.88
N THR A 560 20.84 31.32 -38.16
CA THR A 560 19.74 30.36 -38.63
C THR A 560 19.92 29.39 -39.90
N GLU A 561 18.87 28.55 -40.24
CA GLU A 561 18.37 27.95 -41.57
C GLU A 561 19.03 26.70 -42.32
N VAL A 562 18.50 25.84 -43.28
CA VAL A 562 17.24 25.57 -44.11
C VAL A 562 17.13 24.07 -44.70
N ASP A 563 16.19 23.69 -45.64
CA ASP A 563 15.86 22.31 -46.27
C ASP A 563 15.51 22.39 -47.84
N PRO A 564 14.83 21.53 -48.72
CA PRO A 564 14.18 20.14 -48.73
C PRO A 564 14.16 19.23 -50.08
N GLU A 565 13.34 18.12 -50.12
CA GLU A 565 12.58 17.36 -51.22
C GLU A 565 13.10 16.17 -52.17
N GLY A 566 12.27 15.09 -52.44
CA GLY A 566 12.46 13.95 -53.43
C GLY A 566 11.73 12.56 -53.16
N GLN A 567 11.44 11.65 -54.14
CA GLN A 567 10.45 10.49 -53.99
C GLN A 567 10.59 9.12 -54.82
N ASP A 568 9.83 8.06 -54.42
CA ASP A 568 9.26 6.83 -55.13
C ASP A 568 9.87 5.36 -55.15
N LEU A 569 9.13 4.35 -55.72
CA LEU A 569 9.04 2.87 -55.38
C LEU A 569 8.87 1.91 -56.65
N PRO A 570 8.37 0.62 -56.61
CA PRO A 570 8.89 -0.67 -56.08
C PRO A 570 8.81 -1.91 -57.08
N VAL A 571 9.04 -3.17 -56.60
CA VAL A 571 8.32 -4.48 -56.89
C VAL A 571 9.20 -5.77 -56.90
N TYR A 572 8.62 -6.83 -56.30
CA TYR A 572 8.92 -8.28 -56.21
C TYR A 572 9.71 -8.98 -57.35
N CYS A 573 10.30 -10.19 -57.19
CA CYS A 573 9.75 -11.38 -56.50
C CYS A 573 10.76 -12.32 -55.79
N CYS A 574 10.40 -13.60 -55.57
CA CYS A 574 11.02 -14.57 -54.66
C CYS A 574 11.14 -15.99 -55.29
N VAL A 575 10.88 -17.07 -54.54
CA VAL A 575 11.05 -18.52 -54.86
C VAL A 575 12.52 -19.00 -54.79
N ASP A 576 12.88 -20.17 -54.23
CA ASP A 576 12.49 -20.98 -53.03
C ASP A 576 13.58 -22.07 -52.86
N ALA A 577 13.73 -22.87 -51.79
CA ALA A 577 12.99 -23.08 -50.53
C ALA A 577 14.02 -23.08 -49.34
N ASP A 578 13.87 -23.67 -48.14
CA ASP A 578 12.84 -24.53 -47.53
C ASP A 578 12.82 -24.42 -45.98
N HIS A 579 12.02 -25.28 -45.32
CA HIS A 579 11.55 -25.13 -43.94
C HIS A 579 12.30 -25.98 -42.89
N CYS A 580 12.33 -25.66 -41.59
CA CYS A 580 12.17 -24.43 -40.78
C CYS A 580 12.71 -24.76 -39.34
N VAL A 581 12.92 -23.86 -38.38
CA VAL A 581 11.91 -23.25 -37.47
C VAL A 581 12.61 -22.27 -36.46
N THR A 582 11.98 -21.12 -36.18
CA THR A 582 12.20 -20.10 -35.10
C THR A 582 13.60 -19.48 -34.81
N GLU A 583 13.73 -18.17 -35.09
CA GLU A 583 13.80 -17.01 -34.15
C GLU A 583 14.52 -17.07 -32.76
N PRO A 584 14.86 -15.92 -32.11
CA PRO A 584 15.00 -14.51 -32.58
C PRO A 584 16.28 -13.77 -32.03
N VAL A 585 16.22 -12.42 -31.91
CA VAL A 585 17.00 -11.52 -30.99
C VAL A 585 18.19 -10.68 -31.55
N THR A 586 17.85 -9.46 -32.00
CA THR A 586 18.58 -8.16 -31.91
C THR A 586 19.91 -7.87 -32.62
N LYS A 587 20.01 -6.64 -33.16
CA LYS A 587 21.17 -5.72 -33.10
C LYS A 587 20.73 -4.26 -33.39
N PRO A 588 21.06 -3.26 -32.55
CA PRO A 588 20.88 -1.83 -32.87
C PRO A 588 22.19 -1.02 -32.90
N VAL A 589 22.48 -0.33 -34.02
CA VAL A 589 23.61 0.60 -34.27
C VAL A 589 23.17 1.55 -35.43
N THR A 590 22.65 2.76 -35.20
CA THR A 590 23.27 4.13 -35.18
C THR A 590 23.31 4.89 -36.54
N GLU A 591 23.41 6.24 -36.70
CA GLU A 591 23.67 7.46 -35.85
C GLU A 591 22.62 8.64 -36.13
N PRO A 592 22.83 9.99 -36.38
CA PRO A 592 21.75 11.07 -36.37
C PRO A 592 21.58 12.06 -37.58
N VAL A 593 20.60 13.02 -37.54
CA VAL A 593 20.53 14.42 -38.13
C VAL A 593 19.25 15.23 -37.67
N THR A 594 19.23 16.60 -37.68
CA THR A 594 18.27 17.57 -37.00
C THR A 594 17.51 18.56 -37.93
N GLU A 595 16.94 19.75 -37.56
CA GLU A 595 16.76 20.58 -36.31
C GLU A 595 15.32 21.19 -36.22
N PRO A 596 14.92 22.00 -35.20
CA PRO A 596 13.60 22.64 -35.16
C PRO A 596 13.57 23.97 -35.90
N VAL A 597 12.36 24.43 -36.23
CA VAL A 597 12.09 25.82 -36.62
C VAL A 597 10.95 26.37 -35.74
N ILE A 598 11.20 27.53 -35.15
CA ILE A 598 10.21 28.51 -34.66
C ILE A 598 10.23 29.63 -35.74
N GLU A 599 9.23 30.47 -35.99
CA GLU A 599 8.57 31.35 -35.02
C GLU A 599 7.18 31.86 -35.54
N PRO A 600 6.63 33.08 -35.30
CA PRO A 600 5.23 33.16 -34.86
C PRO A 600 4.28 33.99 -35.78
N VAL A 601 2.99 33.96 -35.46
CA VAL A 601 2.08 35.09 -35.75
C VAL A 601 1.30 35.47 -34.50
N THR A 602 1.15 36.78 -34.32
CA THR A 602 0.75 37.50 -33.11
C THR A 602 -0.76 37.67 -32.93
N GLU A 603 -1.17 37.66 -31.65
CA GLU A 603 -2.18 38.56 -31.06
C GLU A 603 -3.70 38.42 -31.42
N PRO A 604 -4.60 39.05 -30.62
CA PRO A 604 -5.88 38.42 -30.28
C PRO A 604 -7.13 39.10 -30.87
N VAL A 605 -8.27 38.41 -30.69
CA VAL A 605 -9.61 39.00 -30.85
C VAL A 605 -10.37 38.90 -29.53
N THR A 606 -10.47 40.03 -28.83
CA THR A 606 -11.62 40.37 -27.98
C THR A 606 -12.83 40.62 -28.92
N GLU A 607 -14.07 40.26 -28.60
CA GLU A 607 -14.87 40.76 -27.47
C GLU A 607 -16.11 39.85 -27.18
N PRO A 608 -16.98 40.16 -26.19
CA PRO A 608 -17.98 39.19 -25.71
C PRO A 608 -19.26 39.12 -26.55
N VAL A 609 -19.95 37.96 -26.48
CA VAL A 609 -21.33 37.80 -26.96
C VAL A 609 -22.27 37.69 -25.77
N THR A 610 -23.40 38.40 -25.86
CA THR A 610 -24.37 38.63 -24.78
C THR A 610 -25.32 37.46 -24.53
N GLU A 611 -26.13 37.56 -23.46
CA GLU A 611 -27.38 36.81 -23.35
C GLU A 611 -28.28 37.02 -24.59
N PRO A 612 -29.15 36.05 -24.88
CA PRO A 612 -30.56 36.41 -24.93
C PRO A 612 -31.45 35.47 -24.11
N ALA A 613 -32.43 36.04 -23.41
CA ALA A 613 -33.48 35.27 -22.75
C ALA A 613 -34.60 34.91 -23.73
N VAL A 614 -34.93 33.61 -23.85
CA VAL A 614 -36.22 33.15 -24.38
C VAL A 614 -36.77 32.06 -23.45
N TRP A 615 -37.85 32.40 -22.74
CA TRP A 615 -38.56 31.47 -21.86
C TRP A 615 -39.90 31.10 -22.52
N GLY A 616 -40.00 29.89 -23.05
CA GLY A 616 -41.21 29.44 -23.74
C GLY A 616 -41.08 28.02 -24.30
N TYR A 617 -42.23 27.35 -24.49
CA TYR A 617 -42.38 26.04 -25.15
C TYR A 617 -41.59 24.86 -24.56
N LEU A 618 -41.94 24.45 -23.33
CA LEU A 618 -42.15 23.01 -23.03
C LEU A 618 -43.12 22.71 -21.85
N ASN A 619 -43.96 23.67 -21.44
CA ASN A 619 -45.02 23.44 -20.46
C ASN A 619 -46.21 22.70 -21.09
N LYS A 620 -46.28 21.36 -20.94
CA LYS A 620 -47.55 20.62 -21.04
C LYS A 620 -47.68 19.25 -20.35
N PHE A 621 -46.64 18.74 -19.66
CA PHE A 621 -46.69 17.40 -19.04
C PHE A 621 -46.11 17.32 -17.60
N THR A 622 -46.47 18.25 -16.71
CA THR A 622 -46.40 18.03 -15.25
C THR A 622 -47.57 18.65 -14.49
N ASN A 623 -48.79 18.12 -14.66
CA ASN A 623 -49.88 18.42 -13.73
C ASN A 623 -49.75 17.52 -12.50
N ASN A 624 -49.24 18.11 -11.40
CA ASN A 624 -49.57 17.84 -9.97
C ASN A 624 -48.49 18.31 -8.98
N PHE A 625 -47.40 18.95 -9.44
CA PHE A 625 -46.51 19.75 -8.58
C PHE A 625 -46.18 21.06 -9.30
N THR A 626 -46.30 22.19 -8.59
CA THR A 626 -46.11 23.51 -9.20
C THR A 626 -44.63 23.78 -9.44
N ASP A 627 -44.30 24.56 -10.48
CA ASP A 627 -42.89 24.83 -10.81
C ASP A 627 -42.17 25.65 -9.72
N GLN A 628 -42.89 26.44 -8.92
CA GLN A 628 -42.31 27.09 -7.73
C GLN A 628 -41.87 26.08 -6.65
N GLU A 629 -42.53 24.92 -6.54
CA GLU A 629 -42.12 23.87 -5.60
C GLU A 629 -40.89 23.10 -6.09
N LYS A 630 -40.78 22.83 -7.40
CA LYS A 630 -39.61 22.14 -7.99
C LYS A 630 -38.28 22.87 -7.67
N TYR A 631 -38.29 24.20 -7.67
CA TYR A 631 -37.10 25.00 -7.33
C TYR A 631 -36.92 25.25 -5.82
N LYS A 632 -37.95 25.01 -5.00
CA LYS A 632 -37.93 25.19 -3.54
C LYS A 632 -37.07 24.14 -2.80
N TYR A 633 -36.85 22.98 -3.41
CA TYR A 633 -36.14 21.84 -2.80
C TYR A 633 -34.69 21.65 -3.25
N PHE A 634 -34.16 22.52 -4.12
CA PHE A 634 -32.72 22.67 -4.17
C PHE A 634 -32.23 23.18 -2.82
N PRO A 635 -31.08 22.69 -2.30
CA PRO A 635 -30.31 23.45 -1.34
C PRO A 635 -29.71 24.65 -2.06
N VAL A 636 -30.52 25.69 -2.28
CA VAL A 636 -30.03 27.05 -2.55
C VAL A 636 -29.39 27.51 -1.24
N PHE A 637 -28.20 26.99 -0.96
CA PHE A 637 -27.49 27.27 0.27
C PHE A 637 -27.40 28.80 0.41
N PRO A 638 -27.88 29.39 1.53
CA PRO A 638 -28.05 30.83 1.64
C PRO A 638 -26.71 31.49 1.35
N ASN A 639 -26.68 32.35 0.33
CA ASN A 639 -25.44 32.79 -0.29
C ASN A 639 -24.70 33.78 0.63
N ARG A 640 -23.99 33.23 1.62
CA ARG A 640 -23.26 33.98 2.65
C ARG A 640 -22.16 34.88 2.09
N SER A 641 -21.72 34.70 0.85
CA SER A 641 -20.84 35.69 0.20
C SER A 641 -21.54 37.02 -0.11
N LYS A 642 -22.87 37.12 0.07
CA LYS A 642 -23.64 38.38 0.09
C LYS A 642 -24.01 38.86 1.49
N GLN A 643 -23.80 38.08 2.55
CA GLN A 643 -23.82 38.64 3.91
C GLN A 643 -22.55 39.45 4.12
N VAL A 644 -22.63 40.57 4.85
CA VAL A 644 -21.49 41.46 5.08
C VAL A 644 -20.36 40.66 5.72
N CYS A 645 -19.29 40.41 4.96
CA CYS A 645 -18.10 39.72 5.44
C CYS A 645 -17.41 40.62 6.47
N LYS A 646 -17.74 40.41 7.73
CA LYS A 646 -16.96 40.92 8.86
C LYS A 646 -15.65 40.14 8.88
N ASP A 647 -14.56 40.77 8.42
CA ASP A 647 -13.21 40.21 8.52
C ASP A 647 -12.71 40.05 9.97
N SER A 648 -13.51 40.46 10.96
CA SER A 648 -13.42 39.99 12.35
C SER A 648 -13.95 38.56 12.47
N CYS A 649 -13.05 37.59 12.53
CA CYS A 649 -13.40 36.28 13.06
C CYS A 649 -13.31 36.28 14.59
N ASP A 650 -14.14 35.48 15.26
CA ASP A 650 -14.00 35.25 16.70
C ASP A 650 -12.74 34.41 16.96
N GLY A 651 -11.72 35.03 17.57
CA GLY A 651 -10.45 34.38 17.89
C GLY A 651 -10.55 33.26 18.94
N SER A 652 -11.69 33.16 19.64
CA SER A 652 -11.99 32.06 20.56
C SER A 652 -12.46 30.79 19.82
N ASP A 653 -12.98 30.88 18.60
CA ASP A 653 -13.32 29.71 17.79
C ASP A 653 -12.03 29.01 17.33
N ILE A 654 -11.85 27.76 17.77
CA ILE A 654 -10.70 26.93 17.45
C ILE A 654 -10.55 26.65 15.94
N MET A 655 -11.61 26.79 15.15
CA MET A 655 -11.60 26.68 13.69
C MET A 655 -11.19 28.00 13.00
N CYS A 656 -11.20 29.14 13.70
CA CYS A 656 -10.82 30.44 13.14
C CYS A 656 -9.45 30.96 13.59
N GLN A 657 -8.43 30.11 13.44
CA GLN A 657 -7.03 30.51 13.62
C GLN A 657 -6.25 30.16 12.35
N PRO A 658 -5.20 30.94 11.98
CA PRO A 658 -4.32 30.60 10.87
C PRO A 658 -3.52 29.33 11.23
N ARG A 659 -3.54 28.33 10.36
CA ARG A 659 -2.95 27.01 10.62
C ARG A 659 -2.25 26.43 9.39
N ARG A 660 -1.16 25.68 9.64
CA ARG A 660 -0.52 24.78 8.67
C ARG A 660 -1.20 23.40 8.71
N LEU A 661 -1.02 22.59 7.67
CA LEU A 661 -1.69 21.29 7.54
C LEU A 661 -1.60 20.38 8.80
N PRO A 662 -0.43 20.15 9.43
CA PRO A 662 -0.37 19.27 10.61
C PRO A 662 -1.16 19.78 11.83
N GLN A 663 -1.39 21.10 11.91
CA GLN A 663 -2.24 21.70 12.95
C GLN A 663 -3.72 21.48 12.63
N TRP A 664 -4.12 21.50 11.36
CA TRP A 664 -5.46 21.11 10.93
C TRP A 664 -5.72 19.61 11.13
N GLU A 665 -4.78 18.74 10.77
CA GLU A 665 -4.93 17.28 10.95
C GLU A 665 -5.11 16.92 12.43
N LYS A 666 -4.31 17.53 13.33
CA LYS A 666 -4.45 17.40 14.78
C LYS A 666 -5.75 18.00 15.31
N LEU A 667 -6.24 19.09 14.71
CA LEU A 667 -7.49 19.74 15.11
C LEU A 667 -8.72 18.93 14.69
N MET A 668 -8.82 18.47 13.44
CA MET A 668 -9.93 17.62 12.98
C MET A 668 -10.01 16.33 13.79
N SER A 669 -8.86 15.79 14.19
CA SER A 669 -8.76 14.62 15.07
C SER A 669 -9.10 14.90 16.56
N SER A 670 -9.43 16.14 16.93
CA SER A 670 -9.62 16.57 18.33
C SER A 670 -11.10 16.51 18.76
N PRO A 671 -11.41 16.06 19.99
CA PRO A 671 -12.76 16.13 20.54
C PRO A 671 -13.22 17.57 20.88
N LYS A 672 -12.35 18.58 20.68
CA LYS A 672 -12.66 20.00 20.93
C LYS A 672 -13.31 20.73 19.74
N VAL A 673 -13.51 20.08 18.60
CA VAL A 673 -14.19 20.70 17.45
C VAL A 673 -15.69 20.47 17.54
N HIS A 674 -16.46 21.57 17.55
CA HIS A 674 -17.91 21.54 17.47
C HIS A 674 -18.34 21.89 16.05
N PHE A 675 -18.88 20.91 15.33
CA PHE A 675 -19.44 21.13 14.00
C PHE A 675 -20.84 21.74 14.12
N LYS A 676 -21.10 22.78 13.32
CA LYS A 676 -22.45 23.30 13.09
C LYS A 676 -23.19 22.29 12.18
N PRO A 677 -24.44 21.90 12.49
CA PRO A 677 -25.26 21.08 11.60
C PRO A 677 -25.35 21.69 10.21
N PHE A 678 -25.43 20.87 9.15
CA PHE A 678 -25.53 21.38 7.78
C PHE A 678 -26.86 22.06 7.47
N LEU A 679 -27.87 21.82 8.31
CA LEU A 679 -29.26 22.23 8.09
C LEU A 679 -29.76 22.93 9.36
N SER A 680 -30.26 24.16 9.22
CA SER A 680 -31.14 24.76 10.22
C SER A 680 -32.48 24.01 10.22
N ASP A 681 -32.91 23.58 11.41
CA ASP A 681 -34.27 23.15 11.72
C ASP A 681 -34.88 22.11 10.75
N GLY A 682 -34.06 21.14 10.34
CA GLY A 682 -34.51 19.89 9.69
C GLY A 682 -34.99 19.99 8.24
N GLN A 683 -34.86 21.17 7.60
CA GLN A 683 -35.52 21.49 6.33
C GLN A 683 -35.16 20.60 5.12
N TYR A 684 -34.04 19.86 5.16
CA TYR A 684 -33.57 19.03 4.04
C TYR A 684 -33.22 17.57 4.41
N ILE A 685 -33.73 17.07 5.54
CA ILE A 685 -33.59 15.65 5.94
C ILE A 685 -34.52 14.78 5.08
N PHE A 686 -34.02 13.68 4.52
CA PHE A 686 -34.82 12.74 3.72
C PHE A 686 -35.86 12.00 4.59
N PRO A 687 -37.00 11.53 4.02
CA PRO A 687 -38.00 10.79 4.81
C PRO A 687 -37.43 9.54 5.51
N TRP A 688 -36.62 8.74 4.80
CA TRP A 688 -35.98 7.53 5.37
C TRP A 688 -34.93 7.86 6.44
N GLU A 689 -34.25 9.01 6.36
CA GLU A 689 -33.36 9.48 7.43
C GLU A 689 -34.16 9.82 8.69
N ARG A 690 -35.33 10.46 8.56
CA ARG A 690 -36.23 10.69 9.70
C ARG A 690 -36.69 9.36 10.31
N ASP A 691 -36.91 8.32 9.53
CA ASP A 691 -37.27 7.00 10.06
C ASP A 691 -36.12 6.36 10.86
N TYR A 692 -34.87 6.43 10.37
CA TYR A 692 -33.71 5.98 11.16
C TYR A 692 -33.47 6.85 12.41
N LEU A 693 -33.69 8.16 12.34
CA LEU A 693 -33.47 9.08 13.46
C LEU A 693 -34.53 9.01 14.57
N LYS A 694 -35.68 8.36 14.34
CA LYS A 694 -36.66 8.01 15.40
C LYS A 694 -36.08 7.05 16.44
N PHE A 695 -35.13 6.19 16.03
CA PHE A 695 -34.53 5.23 16.96
C PHE A 695 -33.56 5.92 17.93
N PRO A 696 -33.61 5.60 19.24
CA PRO A 696 -32.70 6.17 20.23
C PRO A 696 -31.25 5.77 19.95
N PRO A 697 -30.27 6.52 20.50
CA PRO A 697 -28.87 6.10 20.45
C PRO A 697 -28.69 4.71 21.08
N LEU A 698 -27.90 3.85 20.45
CA LEU A 698 -27.62 2.51 20.98
C LEU A 698 -26.84 2.64 22.29
N VAL A 699 -27.46 2.33 23.44
CA VAL A 699 -26.77 2.36 24.74
C VAL A 699 -26.07 1.05 25.06
N ASP A 700 -26.71 -0.08 24.74
CA ASP A 700 -26.23 -1.43 25.03
C ASP A 700 -26.07 -2.26 23.74
N SER A 701 -24.86 -2.75 23.51
CA SER A 701 -24.51 -3.58 22.35
C SER A 701 -25.20 -4.95 22.33
N LYS A 702 -25.74 -5.48 23.45
CA LYS A 702 -26.51 -6.74 23.42
C LYS A 702 -27.89 -6.61 22.77
N THR A 703 -28.40 -5.40 22.52
CA THR A 703 -29.64 -5.20 21.74
C THR A 703 -29.46 -5.39 20.23
N LEU A 704 -28.21 -5.49 19.74
CA LEU A 704 -27.88 -5.69 18.33
C LEU A 704 -28.28 -7.08 17.81
N PRO A 705 -28.49 -7.25 16.48
CA PRO A 705 -28.73 -8.53 15.85
C PRO A 705 -27.67 -9.60 16.16
N GLU A 706 -28.11 -10.75 16.68
CA GLU A 706 -27.27 -11.94 16.88
C GLU A 706 -27.80 -13.08 16.00
N LEU A 707 -27.08 -13.40 14.92
CA LEU A 707 -27.48 -14.44 13.98
C LEU A 707 -27.38 -15.85 14.56
N ALA A 708 -26.56 -16.09 15.59
CA ALA A 708 -26.51 -17.38 16.27
C ALA A 708 -27.76 -17.68 17.11
N LEU A 709 -28.53 -16.65 17.50
CA LEU A 709 -29.79 -16.77 18.24
C LEU A 709 -31.03 -16.51 17.35
N SER A 710 -30.81 -16.02 16.12
CA SER A 710 -31.88 -15.75 15.15
C SER A 710 -32.41 -17.03 14.53
N THR A 711 -33.73 -17.13 14.34
CA THR A 711 -34.37 -18.31 13.74
C THR A 711 -34.54 -18.12 12.23
N PHE A 712 -34.05 -19.08 11.45
CA PHE A 712 -34.09 -19.06 9.99
C PHE A 712 -34.69 -20.36 9.45
N ASN A 713 -35.69 -20.24 8.58
CA ASN A 713 -36.38 -21.37 7.96
C ASN A 713 -36.53 -21.15 6.44
N MET A 714 -36.31 -22.20 5.65
CA MET A 714 -36.66 -22.25 4.22
C MET A 714 -37.88 -23.14 4.01
N ALA A 715 -38.79 -22.75 3.13
CA ALA A 715 -39.94 -23.57 2.76
C ALA A 715 -39.49 -24.86 2.04
N GLY A 716 -40.13 -25.99 2.35
CA GLY A 716 -39.87 -27.29 1.70
C GLY A 716 -38.55 -27.99 2.07
N GLY A 717 -37.76 -27.46 3.00
CA GLY A 717 -36.50 -28.07 3.45
C GLY A 717 -36.61 -28.91 4.71
N ASN A 718 -35.63 -29.79 4.93
CA ASN A 718 -35.48 -30.56 6.18
C ASN A 718 -34.68 -29.81 7.27
N GLY A 719 -34.58 -28.49 7.17
CA GLY A 719 -33.78 -27.62 8.04
C GLY A 719 -32.27 -27.58 7.74
N LYS A 720 -31.73 -28.52 6.95
CA LYS A 720 -30.32 -28.54 6.51
C LYS A 720 -30.15 -28.46 5.00
N GLU A 721 -31.05 -29.12 4.27
CA GLU A 721 -31.05 -29.20 2.81
C GLU A 721 -32.45 -28.88 2.24
N VAL A 722 -32.48 -28.17 1.11
CA VAL A 722 -33.68 -27.85 0.32
C VAL A 722 -33.44 -28.29 -1.13
N GLY A 723 -34.39 -29.00 -1.73
CA GLY A 723 -34.36 -29.34 -3.15
C GLY A 723 -35.18 -28.35 -3.99
N CYS A 724 -34.72 -28.05 -5.20
CA CYS A 724 -35.43 -27.21 -6.17
C CYS A 724 -35.14 -27.61 -7.62
N ASP A 725 -36.04 -27.29 -8.54
CA ASP A 725 -35.82 -27.41 -9.98
C ASP A 725 -35.26 -26.07 -10.55
N VAL A 726 -34.62 -26.10 -11.72
CA VAL A 726 -34.05 -24.90 -12.36
C VAL A 726 -35.15 -23.89 -12.69
N GLY A 727 -34.93 -22.63 -12.32
CA GLY A 727 -35.89 -21.54 -12.45
C GLY A 727 -36.90 -21.44 -11.30
N GLN A 728 -36.94 -22.42 -10.39
CA GLN A 728 -37.81 -22.35 -9.21
C GLN A 728 -37.31 -21.28 -8.22
N ARG A 729 -38.25 -20.54 -7.63
CA ARG A 729 -38.00 -19.60 -6.52
C ARG A 729 -38.27 -20.31 -5.19
N LEU A 730 -37.28 -20.34 -4.31
CA LEU A 730 -37.37 -20.82 -2.94
C LEU A 730 -37.60 -19.64 -2.00
N THR A 731 -38.64 -19.71 -1.18
CA THR A 731 -38.94 -18.71 -0.15
C THR A 731 -38.48 -19.18 1.24
N GLY A 732 -38.16 -18.22 2.10
CA GLY A 732 -37.76 -18.45 3.48
C GLY A 732 -38.00 -17.21 4.35
N ARG A 733 -37.72 -17.37 5.64
CA ARG A 733 -37.97 -16.37 6.67
C ARG A 733 -36.84 -16.35 7.68
N LEU A 734 -36.33 -15.16 7.98
CA LEU A 734 -35.39 -14.88 9.05
C LEU A 734 -36.08 -14.02 10.10
N ASP A 735 -36.31 -14.56 11.29
CA ASP A 735 -36.77 -13.80 12.46
C ASP A 735 -35.56 -13.45 13.32
N VAL A 736 -35.15 -12.18 13.30
CA VAL A 736 -33.90 -11.73 13.93
C VAL A 736 -34.08 -11.58 15.43
N ARG A 737 -33.10 -12.09 16.18
CA ARG A 737 -33.02 -11.93 17.64
C ARG A 737 -31.85 -11.04 18.04
N ASP A 738 -31.95 -10.47 19.24
CA ASP A 738 -30.85 -9.75 19.87
C ASP A 738 -29.90 -10.69 20.64
N GLY A 739 -28.81 -10.14 21.17
CA GLY A 739 -27.86 -10.84 22.03
C GLY A 739 -28.38 -11.25 23.43
N TYR A 740 -29.67 -11.05 23.71
CA TYR A 740 -30.39 -11.66 24.84
C TYR A 740 -31.32 -12.80 24.40
N GLY A 741 -31.38 -13.13 23.11
CA GLY A 741 -32.32 -14.12 22.56
C GLY A 741 -33.77 -13.63 22.52
N ARG A 742 -34.01 -12.32 22.65
CA ARG A 742 -35.32 -11.69 22.44
C ARG A 742 -35.53 -11.44 20.95
N ARG A 743 -36.76 -11.53 20.47
CA ARG A 743 -37.09 -11.16 19.08
C ARG A 743 -36.98 -9.64 18.92
N ARG A 744 -36.34 -9.14 17.86
CA ARG A 744 -36.41 -7.71 17.50
C ARG A 744 -37.83 -7.39 17.03
N HIS A 745 -38.40 -6.28 17.47
CA HIS A 745 -39.78 -5.89 17.16
C HIS A 745 -39.89 -4.90 15.98
N ASP A 746 -38.78 -4.27 15.59
CA ASP A 746 -38.66 -3.39 14.43
C ASP A 746 -37.66 -3.97 13.42
N GLY A 747 -37.84 -3.65 12.14
CA GLY A 747 -36.94 -4.03 11.05
C GLY A 747 -35.80 -3.03 10.80
N MET A 748 -35.64 -2.64 9.52
CA MET A 748 -34.68 -1.65 9.00
C MET A 748 -33.18 -2.01 9.12
N ASP A 749 -32.85 -3.26 9.46
CA ASP A 749 -31.49 -3.80 9.34
C ASP A 749 -31.18 -4.12 7.87
N GLU A 750 -29.97 -3.83 7.40
CA GLU A 750 -29.54 -4.17 6.04
C GLU A 750 -29.10 -5.63 5.94
N VAL A 751 -30.08 -6.53 5.81
CA VAL A 751 -29.85 -7.94 5.50
C VAL A 751 -29.48 -8.12 4.02
N ARG A 752 -28.56 -9.06 3.74
CA ARG A 752 -28.14 -9.52 2.40
C ARG A 752 -28.04 -11.04 2.39
N ILE A 753 -28.43 -11.67 1.28
CA ILE A 753 -28.31 -13.12 1.08
C ILE A 753 -27.72 -13.44 -0.30
N TRP A 754 -26.94 -14.51 -0.41
CA TRP A 754 -26.40 -15.00 -1.66
C TRP A 754 -26.10 -16.51 -1.57
N ILE A 755 -26.09 -17.18 -2.71
CA ILE A 755 -25.71 -18.58 -2.85
C ILE A 755 -24.33 -18.70 -3.50
N VAL A 756 -23.53 -19.65 -3.03
CA VAL A 756 -22.19 -19.98 -3.57
C VAL A 756 -22.15 -21.48 -3.83
N ASP A 757 -21.79 -21.89 -5.04
CA ASP A 757 -21.65 -23.31 -5.35
C ASP A 757 -20.48 -23.96 -4.58
N THR A 758 -20.71 -25.17 -4.06
CA THR A 758 -19.72 -25.88 -3.23
C THR A 758 -18.65 -26.62 -4.04
N ALA A 759 -18.90 -26.92 -5.32
CA ALA A 759 -17.95 -27.59 -6.20
C ALA A 759 -17.15 -26.59 -7.05
N ASN A 760 -17.82 -25.60 -7.63
CA ASN A 760 -17.19 -24.52 -8.40
C ASN A 760 -17.57 -23.15 -7.82
N THR A 761 -16.79 -22.66 -6.87
CA THR A 761 -17.04 -21.37 -6.17
C THR A 761 -17.04 -20.11 -7.06
N SER A 762 -16.88 -20.25 -8.38
CA SER A 762 -17.20 -19.22 -9.39
C SER A 762 -18.71 -19.00 -9.52
N GLN A 763 -19.52 -20.07 -9.40
CA GLN A 763 -20.98 -20.02 -9.53
C GLN A 763 -21.62 -19.40 -8.29
N ARG A 764 -22.21 -18.21 -8.48
CA ARG A 764 -22.66 -17.33 -7.40
C ARG A 764 -23.86 -16.50 -7.84
N ALA A 765 -24.90 -16.41 -7.02
CA ALA A 765 -26.05 -15.53 -7.25
C ALA A 765 -26.46 -14.83 -5.96
N VAL A 766 -27.02 -13.62 -6.08
CA VAL A 766 -27.67 -12.93 -4.96
C VAL A 766 -29.12 -13.44 -4.81
N GLY A 767 -29.68 -13.37 -3.60
CA GLY A 767 -31.11 -13.53 -3.37
C GLY A 767 -31.77 -12.23 -2.95
N GLN A 768 -33.09 -12.16 -3.08
CA GLN A 768 -33.89 -11.01 -2.67
C GLN A 768 -34.21 -11.05 -1.17
N VAL A 769 -34.33 -9.87 -0.57
CA VAL A 769 -34.67 -9.69 0.84
C VAL A 769 -35.78 -8.65 0.95
N GLU A 770 -36.83 -8.98 1.69
CA GLU A 770 -37.93 -8.10 2.06
C GLU A 770 -37.89 -7.85 3.58
N ASP A 771 -38.14 -6.61 4.01
CA ASP A 771 -38.22 -6.22 5.42
C ASP A 771 -39.69 -6.06 5.83
N PHE A 772 -40.21 -6.99 6.64
CA PHE A 772 -41.59 -6.93 7.15
C PHE A 772 -41.78 -5.88 8.27
N ARG A 773 -40.78 -5.03 8.51
CA ARG A 773 -40.72 -3.94 9.50
C ARG A 773 -40.87 -4.36 10.96
N ASN A 774 -41.02 -5.65 11.24
CA ASN A 774 -41.30 -6.24 12.55
C ASN A 774 -40.16 -7.12 13.10
N GLY A 775 -38.92 -6.83 12.69
CA GLY A 775 -37.70 -7.58 13.02
C GLY A 775 -37.56 -8.91 12.27
N SER A 776 -38.48 -9.20 11.36
CA SER A 776 -38.47 -10.39 10.51
C SER A 776 -38.31 -10.01 9.04
N TYR A 777 -37.57 -10.82 8.30
CA TYR A 777 -37.22 -10.59 6.91
C TYR A 777 -37.67 -11.77 6.05
N GLY A 778 -38.34 -11.47 4.94
CA GLY A 778 -38.64 -12.43 3.87
C GLY A 778 -37.39 -12.64 3.02
N LEU A 779 -37.03 -13.89 2.76
CA LEU A 779 -35.84 -14.27 2.00
C LEU A 779 -36.27 -15.05 0.77
N GLU A 780 -35.71 -14.74 -0.39
CA GLU A 780 -36.08 -15.41 -1.64
C GLU A 780 -34.87 -15.65 -2.55
N ILE A 781 -34.75 -16.86 -3.09
CA ILE A 781 -33.60 -17.33 -3.87
C ILE A 781 -34.14 -18.06 -5.10
N THR A 782 -33.61 -17.73 -6.29
CA THR A 782 -33.89 -18.53 -7.49
C THR A 782 -32.81 -19.59 -7.67
N CYS A 783 -33.20 -20.82 -8.02
CA CYS A 783 -32.26 -21.90 -8.34
C CYS A 783 -31.83 -21.82 -9.81
N LEU A 784 -30.60 -21.37 -10.06
CA LEU A 784 -30.18 -20.88 -11.39
C LEU A 784 -29.30 -21.84 -12.19
N TRP A 785 -28.65 -22.82 -11.56
CA TRP A 785 -27.82 -23.81 -12.24
C TRP A 785 -28.06 -25.22 -11.68
N PRO A 786 -28.14 -26.27 -12.53
CA PRO A 786 -28.43 -27.64 -12.12
C PRO A 786 -27.20 -28.44 -11.69
N GLY A 787 -27.44 -29.56 -10.99
CA GLY A 787 -26.51 -30.68 -10.89
C GLY A 787 -25.48 -30.59 -9.75
N THR A 788 -25.43 -29.48 -9.04
CA THR A 788 -24.50 -29.23 -7.92
C THR A 788 -25.23 -28.78 -6.66
N LEU A 789 -24.49 -28.68 -5.55
CA LEU A 789 -24.99 -28.27 -4.24
C LEU A 789 -24.46 -26.87 -3.93
N ALA A 790 -25.33 -25.92 -3.60
CA ALA A 790 -24.96 -24.55 -3.26
C ALA A 790 -25.14 -24.27 -1.76
N GLU A 791 -24.18 -23.54 -1.18
CA GLU A 791 -24.27 -23.02 0.19
C GLU A 791 -25.01 -21.68 0.17
N LEU A 792 -26.10 -21.58 0.94
CA LEU A 792 -26.77 -20.31 1.20
C LEU A 792 -26.05 -19.56 2.33
N ARG A 793 -25.67 -18.31 2.04
CA ARG A 793 -25.09 -17.36 3.00
C ARG A 793 -26.10 -16.25 3.28
N VAL A 794 -26.37 -16.03 4.56
CA VAL A 794 -27.30 -15.00 5.08
C VAL A 794 -26.53 -14.11 6.04
N ALA A 795 -26.54 -12.79 5.86
CA ALA A 795 -25.81 -11.86 6.72
C ALA A 795 -26.62 -10.59 7.04
N VAL A 796 -26.55 -10.15 8.30
CA VAL A 796 -26.91 -8.77 8.68
C VAL A 796 -25.70 -7.90 8.34
N SER A 797 -25.73 -7.26 7.18
CA SER A 797 -24.59 -6.51 6.65
C SER A 797 -24.42 -5.16 7.34
N TYR A 798 -25.50 -4.51 7.76
CA TYR A 798 -25.46 -3.39 8.70
C TYR A 798 -26.73 -3.39 9.58
N PRO A 799 -26.63 -3.40 10.92
CA PRO A 799 -27.80 -3.24 11.78
C PRO A 799 -28.31 -1.79 11.70
N ARG A 800 -29.62 -1.56 11.92
CA ARG A 800 -30.24 -0.23 11.82
C ARG A 800 -29.53 0.80 12.70
N GLU A 801 -28.99 0.38 13.84
CA GLU A 801 -28.32 1.23 14.82
C GLU A 801 -27.01 1.81 14.28
N PHE A 802 -26.30 1.11 13.39
CA PHE A 802 -25.14 1.64 12.69
C PHE A 802 -25.55 2.66 11.62
N ILE A 803 -26.57 2.34 10.82
CA ILE A 803 -27.09 3.22 9.76
C ILE A 803 -27.60 4.54 10.39
N ARG A 804 -28.36 4.43 11.48
CA ARG A 804 -28.81 5.53 12.35
C ARG A 804 -27.64 6.36 12.88
N ALA A 805 -26.58 5.73 13.40
CA ALA A 805 -25.42 6.46 13.90
C ALA A 805 -24.59 7.15 12.79
N VAL A 806 -24.57 6.62 11.56
CA VAL A 806 -23.98 7.31 10.40
C VAL A 806 -24.82 8.53 10.01
N ILE A 807 -26.15 8.37 9.88
CA ILE A 807 -27.08 9.45 9.51
C ILE A 807 -27.08 10.59 10.54
N ASP A 808 -27.04 10.28 11.84
CA ASP A 808 -26.99 11.27 12.92
C ASP A 808 -25.69 12.09 12.88
N GLN A 809 -24.54 11.45 12.65
CA GLN A 809 -23.25 12.14 12.51
C GLN A 809 -23.23 13.08 11.29
N VAL A 810 -23.67 12.59 10.13
CA VAL A 810 -23.77 13.39 8.90
C VAL A 810 -24.59 14.66 9.14
N ASN A 811 -25.79 14.51 9.72
CA ASN A 811 -26.71 15.63 9.96
C ASN A 811 -26.13 16.65 10.97
N ARG A 812 -25.33 16.22 11.95
CA ARG A 812 -24.64 17.08 12.92
C ARG A 812 -23.42 17.84 12.39
N GLY A 813 -23.09 17.72 11.10
CA GLY A 813 -21.92 18.39 10.52
C GLY A 813 -20.65 17.54 10.47
N VAL A 814 -20.73 16.27 10.89
CA VAL A 814 -19.61 15.31 10.85
C VAL A 814 -19.63 14.59 9.50
N THR A 815 -18.92 15.17 8.54
CA THR A 815 -18.67 14.62 7.19
C THR A 815 -17.20 14.71 6.83
N ARG A 816 -16.85 14.32 5.61
CA ARG A 816 -15.50 14.52 5.07
C ARG A 816 -15.24 15.96 4.68
N TYR A 817 -14.11 16.49 5.15
CA TYR A 817 -13.63 17.82 4.80
C TYR A 817 -12.37 17.73 3.95
N THR A 818 -12.17 18.71 3.07
CA THR A 818 -10.91 18.94 2.36
C THR A 818 -10.23 20.19 2.93
N ALA A 819 -8.96 20.38 2.62
CA ALA A 819 -8.19 21.56 2.98
C ALA A 819 -7.65 22.25 1.71
N GLY A 820 -7.87 23.55 1.57
CA GLY A 820 -7.33 24.37 0.48
C GLY A 820 -6.01 25.00 0.89
N LEU A 821 -4.99 24.89 0.02
CA LEU A 821 -3.72 25.60 0.19
C LEU A 821 -3.80 26.96 -0.51
N PHE A 822 -3.51 28.03 0.23
CA PHE A 822 -3.40 29.39 -0.29
C PHE A 822 -1.95 29.84 -0.15
N THR A 823 -1.30 30.24 -1.24
CA THR A 823 0.13 30.61 -1.22
C THR A 823 0.40 31.85 -2.06
N SER A 824 1.30 32.70 -1.58
CA SER A 824 1.88 33.85 -2.29
C SER A 824 3.40 33.85 -2.12
N LYS A 825 4.13 34.72 -2.81
CA LYS A 825 5.60 34.81 -2.76
C LYS A 825 6.18 35.03 -1.34
N ARG A 826 5.35 35.47 -0.37
CA ARG A 826 5.76 35.80 1.01
C ARG A 826 4.87 35.19 2.11
N SER A 827 3.87 34.37 1.79
CA SER A 827 3.01 33.73 2.80
C SER A 827 2.30 32.47 2.31
N GLN A 828 1.81 31.65 3.25
CA GLN A 828 1.06 30.42 3.03
C GLN A 828 0.09 30.15 4.19
N GLU A 829 -1.19 29.95 3.89
CA GLU A 829 -2.23 29.53 4.84
C GLU A 829 -2.95 28.28 4.28
N VAL A 830 -3.43 27.42 5.18
CA VAL A 830 -4.36 26.33 4.83
C VAL A 830 -5.71 26.64 5.46
N THR A 831 -6.80 26.48 4.72
CA THR A 831 -8.17 26.63 5.23
C THR A 831 -9.03 25.39 4.89
N VAL A 832 -10.15 25.21 5.58
CA VAL A 832 -11.08 24.09 5.33
C VAL A 832 -11.96 24.37 4.10
N CYS A 833 -12.28 23.33 3.33
CA CYS A 833 -13.14 23.37 2.16
C CYS A 833 -14.22 22.27 2.20
N HIS A 834 -15.40 22.55 1.63
CA HIS A 834 -16.56 21.68 1.65
C HIS A 834 -17.57 22.03 0.52
N PRO A 835 -18.45 21.12 0.06
CA PRO A 835 -19.48 21.43 -0.95
C PRO A 835 -20.62 22.33 -0.48
N SER A 836 -20.86 22.41 0.83
CA SER A 836 -21.79 23.38 1.46
C SER A 836 -21.01 24.59 1.98
N PRO A 837 -21.54 25.83 1.86
CA PRO A 837 -20.90 27.03 2.40
C PRO A 837 -21.04 27.16 3.93
N ILE A 838 -21.70 26.20 4.60
CA ILE A 838 -21.77 26.17 6.06
C ILE A 838 -20.47 25.54 6.58
N LEU A 839 -19.45 26.37 6.79
CA LEU A 839 -18.20 26.02 7.45
C LEU A 839 -18.22 26.47 8.92
N SER A 840 -17.77 25.60 9.82
CA SER A 840 -17.65 25.94 11.25
C SER A 840 -16.46 26.87 11.46
N GLY A 841 -16.67 27.96 12.20
CA GLY A 841 -15.67 29.01 12.47
C GLY A 841 -15.08 29.72 11.25
N ARG A 842 -15.79 29.83 10.12
CA ARG A 842 -15.39 30.69 8.99
C ARG A 842 -16.63 31.32 8.35
N ASP A 843 -17.00 32.53 8.77
CA ASP A 843 -18.15 33.25 8.19
C ASP A 843 -17.83 33.88 6.82
N CYS A 844 -16.58 34.26 6.56
CA CYS A 844 -16.11 34.70 5.24
C CYS A 844 -15.53 33.53 4.42
N LEU A 845 -15.94 33.43 3.16
CA LEU A 845 -15.70 32.26 2.30
C LEU A 845 -15.13 32.66 0.93
N CYS A 846 -14.22 31.84 0.42
CA CYS A 846 -13.90 31.78 -1.00
C CYS A 846 -14.93 30.88 -1.71
N ASN A 847 -15.72 31.47 -2.59
CA ASN A 847 -16.68 30.75 -3.43
C ASN A 847 -15.99 30.30 -4.73
N PHE A 848 -15.81 28.99 -4.90
CA PHE A 848 -15.19 28.40 -6.10
C PHE A 848 -16.23 27.75 -7.02
N THR A 849 -17.52 28.06 -6.86
CA THR A 849 -18.62 27.51 -7.66
C THR A 849 -18.47 27.80 -9.16
N SER A 850 -17.86 28.93 -9.55
CA SER A 850 -17.55 29.25 -10.96
C SER A 850 -16.41 28.38 -11.51
N PHE A 851 -15.29 28.30 -10.80
CA PHE A 851 -14.13 27.46 -11.17
C PHE A 851 -14.50 25.97 -11.26
N ASN A 852 -15.28 25.49 -10.30
CA ASN A 852 -15.74 24.12 -10.20
C ASN A 852 -16.99 23.84 -11.06
N THR A 853 -17.62 24.90 -11.60
CA THR A 853 -18.93 24.88 -12.28
C THR A 853 -20.03 24.14 -11.49
N ARG A 854 -19.91 24.12 -10.16
CA ARG A 854 -20.83 23.55 -9.15
C ARG A 854 -20.32 23.84 -7.74
N GLU A 855 -21.22 23.81 -6.76
CA GLU A 855 -20.95 24.25 -5.39
C GLU A 855 -19.75 23.56 -4.75
N TYR A 856 -18.76 24.40 -4.40
CA TYR A 856 -17.58 24.10 -3.63
C TYR A 856 -17.04 25.40 -3.02
N TYR A 857 -16.79 25.39 -1.71
CA TYR A 857 -16.43 26.57 -0.93
C TYR A 857 -15.23 26.27 -0.03
N CYS A 858 -14.42 27.29 0.24
CA CYS A 858 -13.33 27.24 1.23
C CYS A 858 -13.43 28.43 2.18
N GLY A 859 -12.88 28.31 3.40
CA GLY A 859 -12.72 29.46 4.28
C GLY A 859 -11.79 30.51 3.65
N LYS A 860 -12.14 31.81 3.73
CA LYS A 860 -11.24 32.90 3.33
C LYS A 860 -9.98 32.87 4.23
N PRO A 861 -8.75 33.04 3.68
CA PRO A 861 -7.55 33.22 4.49
C PRO A 861 -7.65 34.39 5.48
N LEU A 862 -7.03 34.26 6.65
CA LEU A 862 -6.93 35.29 7.68
C LEU A 862 -5.70 36.19 7.48
N ASP A 863 -4.64 35.68 6.85
CA ASP A 863 -3.52 36.52 6.44
C ASP A 863 -3.94 37.47 5.32
N ARG A 864 -3.96 38.78 5.60
CA ARG A 864 -4.33 39.85 4.65
C ARG A 864 -3.43 39.91 3.39
N ARG A 865 -2.29 39.21 3.38
CA ARG A 865 -1.40 39.06 2.21
C ARG A 865 -1.86 37.95 1.26
N LEU A 866 -2.89 37.19 1.63
CA LEU A 866 -3.53 36.14 0.85
C LEU A 866 -4.99 36.52 0.54
N ASN A 867 -5.52 35.97 -0.54
CA ASN A 867 -6.91 36.14 -0.95
C ASN A 867 -7.38 34.87 -1.70
N CYS A 868 -8.61 34.88 -2.21
CA CYS A 868 -9.18 33.69 -2.86
C CYS A 868 -8.49 33.29 -4.19
N SER A 869 -7.80 34.18 -4.89
CA SER A 869 -7.07 33.83 -6.13
C SER A 869 -5.70 33.19 -5.88
N HIS A 870 -5.24 33.13 -4.62
CA HIS A 870 -4.00 32.46 -4.23
C HIS A 870 -4.18 30.94 -3.95
N TRP A 871 -5.36 30.37 -4.22
CA TRP A 871 -5.62 28.93 -4.06
C TRP A 871 -4.77 28.12 -5.06
N MET A 872 -4.08 27.08 -4.58
CA MET A 872 -3.11 26.29 -5.37
C MET A 872 -3.36 24.78 -5.38
N ALA A 873 -3.92 24.24 -4.31
CA ALA A 873 -4.04 22.79 -4.11
C ALA A 873 -5.14 22.44 -3.10
N THR A 874 -5.53 21.16 -3.09
CA THR A 874 -6.43 20.55 -2.11
C THR A 874 -5.80 19.32 -1.45
N TYR A 875 -5.96 19.18 -0.14
CA TYR A 875 -5.59 18.01 0.66
C TYR A 875 -6.84 17.36 1.26
N LEU A 876 -6.76 16.06 1.58
CA LEU A 876 -7.82 15.33 2.26
C LEU A 876 -7.59 15.33 3.76
N LEU A 877 -8.42 16.05 4.53
CA LEU A 877 -8.29 16.06 5.99
C LEU A 877 -8.70 14.70 6.58
N PRO A 878 -8.14 14.32 7.74
CA PRO A 878 -8.69 13.25 8.57
C PRO A 878 -10.17 13.49 8.85
N LEU A 879 -10.97 12.42 8.93
CA LEU A 879 -12.35 12.57 9.40
C LEU A 879 -12.37 13.12 10.83
N PRO A 880 -13.39 13.93 11.18
CA PRO A 880 -13.63 14.24 12.57
C PRO A 880 -13.92 12.98 13.38
N ARG A 881 -13.48 12.94 14.64
CA ARG A 881 -13.81 11.82 15.53
C ARG A 881 -15.33 11.80 15.82
N PRO A 882 -15.96 10.61 15.91
CA PRO A 882 -17.36 10.47 16.33
C PRO A 882 -17.68 11.21 17.64
N TYR A 883 -18.46 12.29 17.50
CA TYR A 883 -18.83 13.22 18.55
C TYR A 883 -20.28 13.02 18.98
N LYS A 884 -20.57 13.09 20.29
CA LYS A 884 -21.87 12.81 20.93
C LYS A 884 -22.47 11.40 20.71
N VAL A 885 -21.77 10.47 20.06
CA VAL A 885 -22.13 9.04 20.04
C VAL A 885 -21.89 8.36 21.39
N THR A 886 -22.64 7.29 21.70
CA THR A 886 -22.45 6.50 22.94
C THR A 886 -21.17 5.63 22.92
N ARG A 887 -20.89 4.92 24.02
CA ARG A 887 -19.84 3.88 24.07
C ARG A 887 -20.16 2.71 23.13
N ALA A 888 -21.40 2.24 23.10
CA ALA A 888 -21.80 1.11 22.25
C ALA A 888 -21.85 1.50 20.77
N GLU A 889 -22.35 2.69 20.41
CA GLU A 889 -22.26 3.22 19.05
C GLU A 889 -20.81 3.37 18.60
N ARG A 890 -19.91 3.88 19.45
CA ARG A 890 -18.48 3.99 19.14
C ARG A 890 -17.83 2.62 18.90
N LEU A 891 -18.17 1.61 19.69
CA LEU A 891 -17.69 0.24 19.47
C LEU A 891 -18.25 -0.34 18.17
N LEU A 892 -19.54 -0.18 17.90
CA LEU A 892 -20.20 -0.61 16.68
C LEU A 892 -19.56 0.00 15.42
N ILE A 893 -19.29 1.31 15.46
CA ILE A 893 -18.61 2.07 14.39
C ILE A 893 -17.18 1.56 14.12
N ILE A 894 -16.50 1.04 15.15
CA ILE A 894 -15.14 0.49 15.06
C ILE A 894 -15.12 -0.98 14.63
N GLN A 895 -16.15 -1.77 14.99
CA GLN A 895 -16.20 -3.23 14.80
C GLN A 895 -16.87 -3.66 13.49
N ILE A 896 -17.75 -2.84 12.91
CA ILE A 896 -18.45 -3.15 11.66
C ILE A 896 -17.56 -3.13 10.40
N PRO A 897 -16.56 -2.24 10.26
CA PRO A 897 -15.58 -2.31 9.17
C PRO A 897 -14.87 -3.67 9.17
N GLY A 898 -15.13 -4.47 8.15
CA GLY A 898 -14.68 -5.86 8.05
C GLY A 898 -15.57 -6.70 7.11
N PRO A 899 -15.02 -7.79 6.55
CA PRO A 899 -15.70 -8.59 5.53
C PRO A 899 -17.04 -9.14 6.04
N VAL A 900 -18.08 -9.07 5.18
CA VAL A 900 -19.45 -9.49 5.51
C VAL A 900 -19.53 -10.97 5.89
N SER A 901 -18.61 -11.82 5.41
CA SER A 901 -18.48 -13.23 5.80
C SER A 901 -18.03 -13.49 7.26
N LYS A 902 -17.70 -12.45 8.04
CA LYS A 902 -17.62 -12.54 9.51
C LYS A 902 -18.98 -12.36 10.21
N ARG A 903 -19.99 -11.91 9.46
CA ARG A 903 -21.34 -11.52 9.92
C ARG A 903 -22.43 -12.34 9.22
N THR A 904 -22.05 -13.49 8.66
CA THR A 904 -22.96 -14.52 8.13
C THR A 904 -23.42 -15.47 9.22
N LEU A 905 -24.58 -16.09 9.02
CA LEU A 905 -25.04 -17.25 9.77
C LEU A 905 -23.97 -18.37 9.74
N LYS A 906 -23.69 -18.98 10.90
CA LYS A 906 -22.70 -20.08 11.01
C LYS A 906 -23.24 -21.43 10.54
N THR A 907 -24.55 -21.63 10.63
CA THR A 907 -25.25 -22.83 10.16
C THR A 907 -25.30 -22.82 8.63
N LYS A 908 -24.68 -23.83 8.01
CA LYS A 908 -24.77 -24.06 6.56
C LYS A 908 -26.15 -24.61 6.23
N LEU A 909 -26.90 -23.91 5.37
CA LEU A 909 -28.04 -24.48 4.66
C LEU A 909 -27.63 -24.72 3.20
N LEU A 910 -27.97 -25.90 2.70
CA LEU A 910 -27.57 -26.40 1.39
C LEU A 910 -28.77 -26.47 0.44
N ILE A 911 -28.58 -26.02 -0.80
CA ILE A 911 -29.61 -26.00 -1.84
C ILE A 911 -29.16 -26.93 -2.95
N ARG A 912 -29.98 -27.93 -3.28
CA ARG A 912 -29.74 -28.88 -4.38
C ARG A 912 -30.63 -28.55 -5.55
N THR A 913 -30.05 -28.08 -6.64
CA THR A 913 -30.79 -27.87 -7.89
C THR A 913 -30.80 -29.14 -8.73
N PHE A 914 -31.98 -29.71 -8.94
CA PHE A 914 -32.18 -30.82 -9.87
C PHE A 914 -32.07 -30.36 -11.34
N THR A 915 -31.85 -31.29 -12.26
CA THR A 915 -31.76 -31.02 -13.71
C THR A 915 -33.10 -30.79 -14.40
N ARG A 916 -34.21 -30.82 -13.66
CA ARG A 916 -35.56 -30.49 -14.14
C ARG A 916 -35.78 -28.97 -14.16
N GLY A 917 -36.80 -28.52 -14.89
CA GLY A 917 -37.08 -27.09 -15.08
C GLY A 917 -36.13 -26.44 -16.07
N HIS A 918 -36.28 -25.14 -16.28
CA HIS A 918 -35.42 -24.34 -17.15
C HIS A 918 -35.46 -22.86 -16.74
N LEU A 919 -34.42 -22.10 -17.08
CA LEU A 919 -34.46 -20.64 -16.97
C LEU A 919 -35.47 -20.05 -17.97
N PRO A 920 -36.11 -18.92 -17.67
CA PRO A 920 -36.95 -18.22 -18.64
C PRO A 920 -36.10 -17.74 -19.83
N SER A 921 -36.63 -17.88 -21.05
CA SER A 921 -35.98 -17.31 -22.23
C SER A 921 -36.09 -15.78 -22.21
N VAL A 922 -34.98 -15.09 -22.41
CA VAL A 922 -34.88 -13.61 -22.34
C VAL A 922 -34.57 -13.02 -23.72
N PRO A 923 -35.15 -11.86 -24.09
CA PRO A 923 -34.90 -11.23 -25.38
C PRO A 923 -33.45 -10.73 -25.49
N LYS A 924 -32.92 -10.61 -26.72
CA LYS A 924 -31.65 -9.90 -26.99
C LYS A 924 -31.73 -8.47 -26.43
N CYS A 925 -30.69 -8.03 -25.70
CA CYS A 925 -30.66 -6.66 -25.17
C CYS A 925 -30.76 -5.60 -26.30
N SER A 926 -30.20 -5.88 -27.48
CA SER A 926 -30.27 -5.01 -28.67
C SER A 926 -31.68 -4.87 -29.28
N CYS A 927 -32.63 -5.70 -28.87
CA CYS A 927 -34.05 -5.60 -29.20
C CYS A 927 -34.92 -5.10 -28.02
N THR A 928 -34.30 -4.70 -26.90
CA THR A 928 -34.98 -4.41 -25.63
C THR A 928 -34.71 -2.97 -25.19
N SER A 929 -35.70 -2.31 -24.58
CA SER A 929 -35.49 -0.96 -24.00
C SER A 929 -34.55 -1.02 -22.79
N ALA A 930 -33.66 -0.04 -22.67
CA ALA A 930 -32.77 0.13 -21.51
C ALA A 930 -33.54 0.17 -20.16
N LYS A 931 -34.84 0.50 -20.19
CA LYS A 931 -35.74 0.52 -19.02
C LYS A 931 -35.72 -0.78 -18.22
N ILE A 932 -35.44 -1.91 -18.86
CA ILE A 932 -35.35 -3.21 -18.18
C ILE A 932 -34.22 -3.26 -17.13
N THR A 933 -33.11 -2.54 -17.36
CA THR A 933 -31.98 -2.46 -16.41
C THR A 933 -32.29 -1.67 -15.14
N TRP A 934 -33.41 -0.94 -15.13
CA TRP A 934 -33.92 -0.22 -13.97
C TRP A 934 -35.01 -0.99 -13.21
N ASP A 935 -35.38 -2.20 -13.66
CA ASP A 935 -36.41 -3.02 -13.02
C ASP A 935 -35.86 -3.74 -11.79
N MET A 936 -35.78 -2.99 -10.69
CA MET A 936 -35.32 -3.47 -9.40
C MET A 936 -36.30 -4.44 -8.71
N THR A 937 -37.43 -4.76 -9.34
CA THR A 937 -38.45 -5.70 -8.81
C THR A 937 -38.22 -7.15 -9.28
N LYS A 938 -37.48 -7.33 -10.39
CA LYS A 938 -37.10 -8.64 -10.93
C LYS A 938 -35.67 -8.96 -10.52
N ARG A 939 -35.53 -9.52 -9.31
CA ARG A 939 -34.24 -9.97 -8.77
C ARG A 939 -34.19 -11.50 -8.66
N PRO A 940 -33.00 -12.12 -8.77
CA PRO A 940 -31.75 -11.50 -9.19
C PRO A 940 -31.78 -11.08 -10.67
N GLN A 941 -31.06 -10.02 -11.02
CA GLN A 941 -30.90 -9.52 -12.39
C GLN A 941 -29.99 -10.43 -13.23
N GLY A 942 -29.20 -11.28 -12.57
CA GLY A 942 -28.26 -12.21 -13.17
C GLY A 942 -27.47 -13.00 -12.12
N PHE A 943 -26.53 -13.81 -12.60
CA PHE A 943 -25.67 -14.63 -11.76
C PHE A 943 -24.30 -14.86 -12.40
N TRP A 944 -23.32 -15.25 -11.60
CA TRP A 944 -22.02 -15.70 -12.08
C TRP A 944 -22.09 -17.17 -12.49
N ASN A 945 -21.66 -17.49 -13.71
CA ASN A 945 -21.68 -18.84 -14.28
C ASN A 945 -20.43 -19.67 -13.92
N SER A 946 -20.36 -20.90 -14.42
CA SER A 946 -19.22 -21.83 -14.21
C SER A 946 -17.88 -21.33 -14.75
N ARG A 947 -17.89 -20.38 -15.69
CA ARG A 947 -16.71 -19.73 -16.27
C ARG A 947 -16.33 -18.42 -15.56
N GLY A 948 -17.11 -17.98 -14.57
CA GLY A 948 -16.91 -16.71 -13.88
C GLY A 948 -17.33 -15.48 -14.69
N GLU A 949 -18.23 -15.65 -15.66
CA GLU A 949 -18.90 -14.58 -16.42
C GLU A 949 -20.27 -14.27 -15.81
N TRP A 950 -20.85 -13.09 -16.12
CA TRP A 950 -22.19 -12.73 -15.66
C TRP A 950 -23.25 -13.08 -16.70
N GLU A 951 -24.19 -13.94 -16.32
CA GLU A 951 -25.37 -14.28 -17.12
C GLU A 951 -26.58 -13.48 -16.65
N SER A 952 -27.16 -12.71 -17.57
CA SER A 952 -28.26 -11.77 -17.32
C SER A 952 -29.62 -12.45 -17.47
N LEU A 953 -30.49 -12.25 -16.49
CA LEU A 953 -31.89 -12.69 -16.46
C LEU A 953 -32.86 -11.57 -16.91
N GLN A 954 -32.33 -10.39 -17.26
CA GLN A 954 -33.11 -9.30 -17.86
C GLN A 954 -33.18 -9.41 -19.38
N CYS A 955 -32.03 -9.57 -20.03
CA CYS A 955 -31.89 -9.69 -21.48
C CYS A 955 -30.58 -10.41 -21.85
N GLN A 956 -30.55 -11.08 -23.00
CA GLN A 956 -29.39 -11.85 -23.45
C GLN A 956 -28.22 -10.90 -23.80
N THR A 957 -27.13 -11.00 -23.04
CA THR A 957 -25.90 -10.23 -23.23
C THR A 957 -25.07 -10.76 -24.40
N SER A 958 -24.60 -9.86 -25.25
CA SER A 958 -23.71 -10.17 -26.36
C SER A 958 -22.30 -10.51 -25.90
N ARG A 959 -21.67 -11.45 -26.61
CA ARG A 959 -20.27 -11.86 -26.45
C ARG A 959 -19.54 -11.57 -27.77
N PHE A 960 -18.32 -11.07 -27.69
CA PHE A 960 -17.57 -10.55 -28.84
C PHE A 960 -16.25 -11.32 -29.01
N PRO A 961 -16.22 -12.43 -29.78
CA PRO A 961 -14.98 -13.12 -30.11
C PRO A 961 -14.12 -12.28 -31.08
N GLY A 962 -12.80 -12.39 -30.96
CA GLY A 962 -11.85 -11.74 -31.89
C GLY A 962 -11.97 -10.21 -31.92
N GLN A 963 -12.12 -9.64 -33.12
CA GLN A 963 -12.20 -8.19 -33.34
C GLN A 963 -13.63 -7.61 -33.32
N GLY A 964 -14.65 -8.42 -33.00
CA GLY A 964 -16.05 -7.96 -33.06
C GLY A 964 -16.41 -6.80 -32.12
N PHE A 965 -15.67 -6.62 -31.02
CA PHE A 965 -15.86 -5.52 -30.07
C PHE A 965 -15.43 -4.16 -30.66
N PRO A 966 -14.17 -3.96 -31.09
CA PRO A 966 -13.78 -2.70 -31.75
C PRO A 966 -14.46 -2.50 -33.10
N GLU A 967 -14.75 -3.56 -33.85
CA GLU A 967 -15.54 -3.47 -35.10
C GLU A 967 -16.93 -2.90 -34.84
N CYS A 968 -17.66 -3.41 -33.84
CA CYS A 968 -18.95 -2.83 -33.44
C CYS A 968 -18.82 -1.33 -33.16
N LEU A 969 -17.72 -0.88 -32.55
CA LEU A 969 -17.49 0.50 -32.11
C LEU A 969 -16.85 1.44 -33.15
N ARG A 970 -16.80 1.03 -34.43
CA ARG A 970 -16.25 1.86 -35.51
C ARG A 970 -16.81 3.30 -35.51
N ASN A 971 -15.90 4.27 -35.66
CA ASN A 971 -16.16 5.72 -35.62
C ASN A 971 -16.78 6.26 -34.31
N ALA A 972 -16.65 5.56 -33.17
CA ALA A 972 -17.19 6.00 -31.89
C ALA A 972 -16.20 6.85 -31.05
N GLN A 973 -16.72 7.84 -30.34
CA GLN A 973 -16.01 8.48 -29.23
C GLN A 973 -16.68 8.11 -27.90
N ILE A 974 -15.89 7.66 -26.93
CA ILE A 974 -16.35 7.11 -25.64
C ILE A 974 -15.86 8.02 -24.51
N TYR A 975 -16.79 8.70 -23.83
CA TYR A 975 -16.52 9.60 -22.70
C TYR A 975 -16.81 8.88 -21.39
N ILE A 976 -15.78 8.60 -20.62
CA ILE A 976 -15.86 7.88 -19.35
C ILE A 976 -15.63 8.89 -18.23
N ILE A 977 -16.70 9.24 -17.53
CA ILE A 977 -16.76 10.38 -16.63
C ILE A 977 -16.99 9.88 -15.19
N GLY A 978 -16.16 10.28 -14.23
CA GLY A 978 -16.38 9.88 -12.83
C GLY A 978 -15.13 9.78 -11.97
N ASP A 979 -15.20 8.87 -10.99
CA ASP A 979 -14.10 8.64 -10.03
C ASP A 979 -13.12 7.53 -10.46
N SER A 980 -12.25 7.10 -9.55
CA SER A 980 -11.27 6.02 -9.77
C SER A 980 -11.88 4.69 -10.26
N ASN A 981 -13.15 4.40 -9.96
CA ASN A 981 -13.87 3.26 -10.53
C ASN A 981 -14.29 3.46 -11.99
N ALA A 982 -14.54 4.71 -12.42
CA ALA A 982 -14.67 5.04 -13.84
C ALA A 982 -13.32 4.93 -14.56
N ASN A 983 -12.21 5.29 -13.91
CA ASN A 983 -10.87 5.07 -14.46
C ASN A 983 -10.56 3.57 -14.68
N ARG A 984 -11.09 2.66 -13.84
CA ARG A 984 -11.03 1.21 -14.11
C ARG A 984 -11.84 0.79 -15.33
N MET A 985 -13.00 1.40 -15.60
CA MET A 985 -13.75 1.17 -16.84
C MET A 985 -12.99 1.70 -18.06
N PHE A 986 -12.30 2.84 -17.96
CA PHE A 986 -11.40 3.34 -19.00
C PHE A 986 -10.26 2.36 -19.31
N GLY A 987 -9.63 1.79 -18.29
CA GLY A 987 -8.65 0.71 -18.45
C GLY A 987 -9.21 -0.52 -19.18
N GLN A 988 -10.43 -0.95 -18.87
CA GLN A 988 -11.07 -2.09 -19.54
C GLN A 988 -11.49 -1.76 -20.98
N PHE A 989 -12.09 -0.58 -21.24
CA PHE A 989 -12.42 -0.15 -22.60
C PHE A 989 -11.17 -0.06 -23.50
N ILE A 990 -10.03 0.36 -22.97
CA ILE A 990 -8.75 0.35 -23.70
C ILE A 990 -8.39 -1.08 -24.16
N GLN A 991 -8.55 -2.08 -23.27
CA GLN A 991 -8.27 -3.49 -23.58
C GLN A 991 -9.26 -4.04 -24.63
N GLU A 992 -10.57 -3.96 -24.37
CA GLU A 992 -11.59 -4.53 -25.26
C GLU A 992 -11.62 -3.83 -26.64
N THR A 993 -11.15 -2.57 -26.76
CA THR A 993 -11.04 -1.86 -28.06
C THR A 993 -9.66 -1.95 -28.72
N ASN A 994 -8.66 -2.59 -28.11
CA ASN A 994 -7.25 -2.54 -28.53
C ASN A 994 -6.73 -1.09 -28.78
N SER A 995 -7.15 -0.13 -27.95
CA SER A 995 -6.74 1.28 -28.09
C SER A 995 -5.35 1.53 -27.50
N ILE A 996 -4.58 2.43 -28.12
CA ILE A 996 -3.28 2.88 -27.61
C ILE A 996 -3.46 4.24 -26.94
N LYS A 997 -2.87 4.45 -25.76
CA LYS A 997 -2.93 5.76 -25.08
C LYS A 997 -2.33 6.87 -25.93
N THR A 998 -3.05 8.00 -25.98
CA THR A 998 -2.64 9.24 -26.66
C THR A 998 -2.35 10.37 -25.68
N MET A 999 -2.97 10.35 -24.48
CA MET A 999 -2.72 11.30 -23.41
C MET A 999 -2.67 10.57 -22.06
N ASP A 1000 -1.49 10.53 -21.44
CA ASP A 1000 -1.27 9.78 -20.20
C ASP A 1000 -1.43 10.67 -18.96
N GLY A 1001 -2.66 10.76 -18.45
CA GLY A 1001 -2.94 11.39 -17.17
C GLY A 1001 -2.72 10.43 -16.00
N SER A 1002 -1.80 10.76 -15.10
CA SER A 1002 -1.73 10.12 -13.78
C SER A 1002 -2.96 10.52 -12.96
N TRP A 1003 -3.71 9.54 -12.42
CA TRP A 1003 -4.89 9.81 -11.58
C TRP A 1003 -4.55 10.79 -10.45
N PRO A 1004 -5.28 11.91 -10.28
CA PRO A 1004 -6.63 12.20 -10.78
C PRO A 1004 -6.69 13.03 -12.08
N GLY A 1005 -5.75 12.85 -13.01
CA GLY A 1005 -5.72 13.48 -14.34
C GLY A 1005 -6.82 13.01 -15.31
N GLN A 1006 -7.07 13.83 -16.34
CA GLN A 1006 -7.74 13.40 -17.58
C GLN A 1006 -6.78 12.53 -18.40
N ALA A 1007 -7.28 11.53 -19.12
CA ALA A 1007 -6.46 10.66 -19.98
C ALA A 1007 -7.21 10.31 -21.27
N GLU A 1008 -6.50 9.98 -22.34
CA GLU A 1008 -7.09 9.58 -23.63
C GLU A 1008 -6.34 8.42 -24.27
N ALA A 1009 -7.06 7.63 -25.08
CA ALA A 1009 -6.55 6.56 -25.92
C ALA A 1009 -7.32 6.51 -27.24
N ALA A 1010 -6.71 5.98 -28.29
CA ALA A 1010 -7.34 5.82 -29.59
C ALA A 1010 -6.96 4.51 -30.30
N ASN A 1011 -7.88 3.97 -31.08
CA ASN A 1011 -7.61 2.92 -32.07
C ASN A 1011 -7.77 3.53 -33.47
N ARG A 1012 -6.65 3.64 -34.21
CA ARG A 1012 -6.63 4.24 -35.56
C ARG A 1012 -7.28 3.38 -36.63
N VAL A 1013 -7.31 2.05 -36.48
CA VAL A 1013 -7.88 1.11 -37.46
C VAL A 1013 -9.40 1.24 -37.53
N TRP A 1014 -10.04 1.39 -36.36
CA TRP A 1014 -11.49 1.50 -36.23
C TRP A 1014 -11.99 2.93 -35.98
N ASN A 1015 -11.08 3.90 -35.95
CA ASN A 1015 -11.34 5.31 -35.62
C ASN A 1015 -12.13 5.47 -34.30
N ILE A 1016 -11.64 4.81 -33.25
CA ILE A 1016 -12.21 4.87 -31.89
C ILE A 1016 -11.37 5.84 -31.07
N THR A 1017 -12.02 6.70 -30.28
CA THR A 1017 -11.34 7.46 -29.20
C THR A 1017 -12.01 7.19 -27.86
N VAL A 1018 -11.23 6.85 -26.84
CA VAL A 1018 -11.68 6.66 -25.46
C VAL A 1018 -11.09 7.77 -24.60
N LYS A 1019 -11.94 8.51 -23.88
CA LYS A 1019 -11.59 9.72 -23.12
C LYS A 1019 -12.02 9.55 -21.66
N PHE A 1020 -11.05 9.56 -20.75
CA PHE A 1020 -11.32 9.63 -19.32
C PHE A 1020 -11.42 11.09 -18.85
N ARG A 1021 -12.43 11.39 -18.03
CA ARG A 1021 -12.67 12.71 -17.42
C ARG A 1021 -13.05 12.55 -15.94
N PRO A 1022 -12.21 12.99 -15.00
CA PRO A 1022 -12.55 13.01 -13.57
C PRO A 1022 -13.73 13.94 -13.29
N HIS A 1023 -14.56 13.62 -12.30
CA HIS A 1023 -15.61 14.52 -11.83
C HIS A 1023 -15.06 15.72 -11.03
N GLU A 1024 -15.88 16.75 -10.83
CA GLU A 1024 -15.50 17.98 -10.13
C GLU A 1024 -15.38 17.83 -8.60
N TYR A 1025 -14.97 18.90 -7.90
CA TYR A 1025 -14.87 18.87 -6.45
C TYR A 1025 -16.25 18.65 -5.80
N PRO A 1026 -16.36 17.78 -4.77
CA PRO A 1026 -15.28 17.22 -3.95
C PRO A 1026 -14.61 15.94 -4.52
N LEU A 1027 -13.42 16.11 -5.10
CA LEU A 1027 -12.52 15.05 -5.51
C LEU A 1027 -11.27 15.12 -4.61
N PHE A 1028 -10.76 13.97 -4.18
CA PHE A 1028 -9.71 13.90 -3.17
C PHE A 1028 -8.85 12.64 -3.27
N LEU A 1029 -7.59 12.75 -2.84
CA LEU A 1029 -6.61 11.66 -2.80
C LEU A 1029 -6.25 11.29 -1.36
N LYS A 1030 -5.94 10.02 -1.10
CA LYS A 1030 -5.46 9.58 0.22
C LYS A 1030 -4.03 10.11 0.44
N LYS A 1031 -3.86 10.91 1.50
CA LYS A 1031 -2.58 11.47 2.02
C LYS A 1031 -1.75 12.40 1.10
N ASN A 1032 -2.20 12.75 -0.11
CA ASN A 1032 -1.46 13.61 -1.04
C ASN A 1032 -2.13 14.97 -1.29
N TRP A 1033 -1.31 16.02 -1.45
CA TRP A 1033 -1.76 17.27 -2.06
C TRP A 1033 -2.10 17.04 -3.54
N THR A 1034 -3.27 17.52 -3.95
CA THR A 1034 -3.74 17.52 -5.33
C THR A 1034 -3.68 18.96 -5.85
N PRO A 1035 -3.01 19.26 -6.98
CA PRO A 1035 -2.98 20.62 -7.54
C PRO A 1035 -4.38 21.06 -8.00
N LEU A 1036 -4.56 22.34 -8.38
CA LEU A 1036 -5.82 22.79 -8.98
C LEU A 1036 -6.13 22.03 -10.27
N LEU A 1037 -7.27 21.35 -10.31
CA LEU A 1037 -7.73 20.58 -11.45
C LEU A 1037 -8.84 21.33 -12.20
N ARG A 1038 -8.59 21.71 -13.46
CA ARG A 1038 -9.55 22.43 -14.31
C ARG A 1038 -10.26 21.48 -15.27
N TYR A 1039 -11.29 20.79 -14.78
CA TYR A 1039 -12.07 19.82 -15.60
C TYR A 1039 -13.51 20.27 -15.89
N GLY A 1040 -14.03 21.22 -15.12
CA GLY A 1040 -15.47 21.51 -15.08
C GLY A 1040 -16.26 20.39 -14.38
N SER A 1041 -17.55 20.62 -14.23
CA SER A 1041 -18.52 19.70 -13.66
C SER A 1041 -18.93 18.63 -14.66
N VAL A 1042 -19.46 17.51 -14.17
CA VAL A 1042 -20.03 16.47 -15.04
C VAL A 1042 -21.05 17.03 -16.04
N GLU A 1043 -21.86 18.04 -15.65
CA GLU A 1043 -22.77 18.69 -16.59
C GLU A 1043 -22.04 19.52 -17.66
N HIS A 1044 -20.99 20.27 -17.30
CA HIS A 1044 -20.15 21.00 -18.26
C HIS A 1044 -19.43 20.06 -19.24
N ILE A 1045 -18.85 18.96 -18.73
CA ILE A 1045 -18.19 17.93 -19.54
C ILE A 1045 -19.19 17.28 -20.51
N ILE A 1046 -20.41 16.98 -20.04
CA ILE A 1046 -21.46 16.37 -20.88
C ILE A 1046 -22.02 17.38 -21.89
N ASP A 1047 -22.10 18.67 -21.59
CA ASP A 1047 -22.47 19.69 -22.58
C ASP A 1047 -21.39 19.93 -23.64
N GLY A 1048 -20.11 19.69 -23.31
CA GLY A 1048 -19.01 19.64 -24.27
C GLY A 1048 -19.02 18.41 -25.21
N VAL A 1049 -19.87 17.40 -24.98
CA VAL A 1049 -19.95 16.23 -25.87
C VAL A 1049 -20.62 16.62 -27.21
N PRO A 1050 -20.03 16.30 -28.38
CA PRO A 1050 -20.53 16.73 -29.68
C PRO A 1050 -21.99 16.36 -29.98
N SER A 1051 -22.71 17.27 -30.65
CA SER A 1051 -24.11 17.10 -31.08
C SER A 1051 -24.29 16.14 -32.27
N ARG A 1052 -23.22 15.63 -32.87
CA ARG A 1052 -23.26 14.72 -34.02
C ARG A 1052 -22.33 13.53 -33.85
N GLY A 1053 -22.62 12.46 -34.60
CA GLY A 1053 -21.84 11.23 -34.60
C GLY A 1053 -22.00 10.41 -33.33
N ARG A 1054 -21.32 9.27 -33.33
CA ARG A 1054 -21.54 8.18 -32.38
C ARG A 1054 -20.85 8.40 -31.03
N GLN A 1055 -21.49 9.20 -30.19
CA GLN A 1055 -21.02 9.50 -28.84
C GLN A 1055 -21.52 8.44 -27.84
N LEU A 1056 -20.60 7.78 -27.14
CA LEU A 1056 -20.90 6.94 -25.98
C LEU A 1056 -20.51 7.69 -24.71
N VAL A 1057 -21.36 7.71 -23.68
CA VAL A 1057 -21.03 8.30 -22.38
C VAL A 1057 -21.27 7.29 -21.27
N VAL A 1058 -20.28 7.10 -20.38
CA VAL A 1058 -20.39 6.25 -19.20
C VAL A 1058 -20.09 7.09 -17.96
N LEU A 1059 -21.11 7.31 -17.12
CA LEU A 1059 -21.00 8.10 -15.90
C LEU A 1059 -20.88 7.21 -14.66
N HIS A 1060 -20.05 7.61 -13.69
CA HIS A 1060 -20.05 7.06 -12.33
C HIS A 1060 -19.75 8.13 -11.27
N TYR A 1061 -20.64 8.25 -10.30
CA TYR A 1061 -20.38 8.93 -9.02
C TYR A 1061 -20.77 7.93 -7.92
N TYR A 1062 -19.91 7.66 -6.94
CA TYR A 1062 -20.32 6.87 -5.77
C TYR A 1062 -19.52 7.20 -4.50
N LEU A 1063 -18.37 6.56 -4.28
CA LEU A 1063 -17.65 6.58 -3.00
C LEU A 1063 -16.98 7.93 -2.66
N HIS A 1064 -16.91 8.86 -3.61
CA HIS A 1064 -16.54 10.25 -3.33
C HIS A 1064 -17.70 11.11 -2.81
N LEU A 1065 -18.96 10.69 -2.98
CA LEU A 1065 -20.14 11.44 -2.55
C LEU A 1065 -20.80 10.86 -1.27
N THR A 1066 -20.69 9.56 -1.00
CA THR A 1066 -21.21 8.96 0.24
C THR A 1066 -20.59 9.45 1.56
N PRO A 1067 -19.39 10.06 1.62
CA PRO A 1067 -18.86 10.71 2.84
C PRO A 1067 -19.47 12.09 3.16
N PHE A 1068 -20.45 12.54 2.39
CA PHE A 1068 -21.20 13.78 2.55
C PHE A 1068 -22.69 13.48 2.74
N HIS A 1069 -23.47 14.47 3.20
CA HIS A 1069 -24.93 14.35 3.22
C HIS A 1069 -25.48 14.11 1.82
N LEU A 1070 -26.40 13.15 1.66
CA LEU A 1070 -26.83 12.68 0.34
C LEU A 1070 -27.63 13.70 -0.48
N SER A 1071 -27.95 14.88 0.07
CA SER A 1071 -28.42 16.02 -0.73
C SER A 1071 -27.36 16.49 -1.75
N VAL A 1072 -26.07 16.34 -1.43
CA VAL A 1072 -24.96 16.56 -2.38
C VAL A 1072 -25.07 15.55 -3.53
N ALA A 1073 -25.23 14.27 -3.21
CA ALA A 1073 -25.38 13.19 -4.19
C ALA A 1073 -26.61 13.40 -5.09
N ARG A 1074 -27.80 13.65 -4.51
CA ARG A 1074 -29.03 14.00 -5.23
C ARG A 1074 -28.77 15.13 -6.21
N SER A 1075 -28.23 16.25 -5.71
CA SER A 1075 -28.02 17.43 -6.51
C SER A 1075 -27.01 17.20 -7.65
N ARG A 1076 -25.97 16.37 -7.45
CA ARG A 1076 -25.02 15.97 -8.51
C ARG A 1076 -25.71 15.09 -9.57
N MET A 1077 -26.52 14.12 -9.16
CA MET A 1077 -27.26 13.23 -10.06
C MET A 1077 -28.31 13.96 -10.90
N GLU A 1078 -29.07 14.88 -10.30
CA GLU A 1078 -30.08 15.70 -11.01
C GLU A 1078 -29.44 16.63 -12.04
N ALA A 1079 -28.26 17.19 -11.74
CA ALA A 1079 -27.48 17.99 -12.68
C ALA A 1079 -27.00 17.14 -13.88
N ALA A 1080 -26.41 15.98 -13.61
CA ALA A 1080 -26.00 15.04 -14.64
C ALA A 1080 -27.19 14.55 -15.49
N ALA A 1081 -28.35 14.25 -14.88
CA ALA A 1081 -29.56 13.86 -15.59
C ALA A 1081 -30.06 14.98 -16.53
N ARG A 1082 -30.04 16.24 -16.11
CA ARG A 1082 -30.38 17.38 -17.00
C ARG A 1082 -29.40 17.50 -18.17
N ALA A 1083 -28.10 17.36 -17.93
CA ALA A 1083 -27.09 17.41 -18.99
C ALA A 1083 -27.21 16.23 -19.98
N ILE A 1084 -27.48 15.03 -19.47
CA ILE A 1084 -27.74 13.83 -20.29
C ILE A 1084 -29.03 14.00 -21.10
N SER A 1085 -30.07 14.62 -20.54
CA SER A 1085 -31.29 14.96 -21.28
C SER A 1085 -31.00 15.96 -22.42
N ARG A 1086 -30.19 17.01 -22.17
CA ARG A 1086 -29.71 17.93 -23.22
C ARG A 1086 -28.93 17.19 -24.32
N LEU A 1087 -27.97 16.33 -23.94
CA LEU A 1087 -27.18 15.53 -24.88
C LEU A 1087 -28.07 14.61 -25.74
N LEU A 1088 -28.94 13.82 -25.13
CA LEU A 1088 -29.84 12.89 -25.84
C LEU A 1088 -30.92 13.59 -26.68
N THR A 1089 -31.15 14.89 -26.45
CA THR A 1089 -32.06 15.71 -27.26
C THR A 1089 -31.33 16.34 -28.45
N ARG A 1090 -30.09 16.81 -28.27
CA ARG A 1090 -29.27 17.38 -29.36
C ARG A 1090 -28.55 16.33 -30.21
N ASN A 1091 -28.40 15.10 -29.70
CA ASN A 1091 -27.79 13.96 -30.40
C ASN A 1091 -28.57 12.66 -30.09
N PRO A 1092 -29.56 12.27 -30.92
CA PRO A 1092 -30.31 11.03 -30.75
C PRO A 1092 -29.50 9.74 -31.00
N GLU A 1093 -28.32 9.83 -31.62
CA GLU A 1093 -27.40 8.69 -31.79
C GLU A 1093 -26.56 8.42 -30.54
N ALA A 1094 -26.48 9.38 -29.61
CA ALA A 1094 -25.72 9.22 -28.39
C ALA A 1094 -26.27 8.06 -27.53
N ARG A 1095 -25.37 7.30 -26.90
CA ARG A 1095 -25.72 6.18 -26.01
C ARG A 1095 -25.08 6.39 -24.66
N VAL A 1096 -25.88 6.27 -23.60
CA VAL A 1096 -25.47 6.65 -22.25
C VAL A 1096 -25.68 5.50 -21.28
N ALA A 1097 -24.67 5.22 -20.46
CA ALA A 1097 -24.75 4.32 -19.33
C ALA A 1097 -24.43 5.04 -18.02
N LEU A 1098 -25.07 4.61 -16.95
CA LEU A 1098 -24.81 5.04 -15.59
C LEU A 1098 -24.41 3.84 -14.75
N ARG A 1099 -23.15 3.81 -14.29
CA ARG A 1099 -22.68 2.77 -13.37
C ARG A 1099 -23.21 3.07 -11.96
N GLY A 1100 -24.01 2.14 -11.45
CA GLY A 1100 -24.58 2.18 -10.11
C GLY A 1100 -23.55 1.96 -9.00
N PRO A 1101 -24.02 1.92 -7.74
CA PRO A 1101 -23.18 1.63 -6.58
C PRO A 1101 -22.72 0.16 -6.57
N HIS A 1102 -21.76 -0.15 -5.70
CA HIS A 1102 -21.25 -1.50 -5.45
C HIS A 1102 -20.98 -1.73 -3.96
N VAL A 1103 -20.92 -2.99 -3.56
CA VAL A 1103 -20.59 -3.41 -2.18
C VAL A 1103 -19.11 -3.23 -1.90
N THR A 1104 -18.75 -2.79 -0.70
CA THR A 1104 -17.36 -2.73 -0.20
C THR A 1104 -17.35 -2.78 1.33
N SER A 1105 -16.40 -3.52 1.94
CA SER A 1105 -16.47 -3.85 3.37
C SER A 1105 -15.13 -3.97 4.13
N ARG A 1106 -13.95 -3.87 3.49
CA ARG A 1106 -12.63 -3.90 4.17
C ARG A 1106 -11.91 -2.57 4.22
N ASP A 1107 -11.49 -2.03 3.08
CA ASP A 1107 -10.53 -0.91 3.02
C ASP A 1107 -11.12 0.48 3.38
N TRP A 1108 -12.31 0.47 3.98
CA TRP A 1108 -12.99 1.65 4.52
C TRP A 1108 -12.59 1.84 6.00
N ASP A 1109 -11.42 2.44 6.16
CA ASP A 1109 -10.72 2.78 7.42
C ASP A 1109 -11.65 3.41 8.50
N ILE A 1110 -11.27 3.33 9.78
CA ILE A 1110 -11.91 4.11 10.86
C ILE A 1110 -11.85 5.63 10.54
N ASN A 1111 -10.83 6.07 9.80
CA ASN A 1111 -10.74 7.41 9.21
C ASN A 1111 -11.72 7.68 8.04
N HIS A 1112 -12.66 6.76 7.77
CA HIS A 1112 -13.73 6.84 6.77
C HIS A 1112 -15.14 6.59 7.37
N THR A 1113 -15.30 6.59 8.70
CA THR A 1113 -16.54 6.32 9.48
C THR A 1113 -17.78 7.20 9.20
N VAL A 1114 -17.76 8.00 8.14
CA VAL A 1114 -18.93 8.64 7.53
C VAL A 1114 -19.01 8.19 6.07
N GLY A 1115 -20.08 7.50 5.70
CA GLY A 1115 -20.24 6.84 4.40
C GLY A 1115 -19.71 5.40 4.38
N GLY A 1116 -19.64 4.83 3.18
CA GLY A 1116 -19.40 3.41 2.91
C GLY A 1116 -20.45 2.88 1.93
N ASP A 1117 -20.66 1.56 1.86
CA ASP A 1117 -21.79 0.97 1.12
C ASP A 1117 -23.08 0.87 1.94
N ALA A 1118 -23.05 1.14 3.26
CA ALA A 1118 -24.23 1.12 4.14
C ALA A 1118 -25.34 2.12 3.75
N LEU A 1119 -25.03 3.14 2.95
CA LEU A 1119 -26.01 4.06 2.34
C LEU A 1119 -26.19 3.81 0.83
N GLY A 1120 -25.59 2.76 0.28
CA GLY A 1120 -25.55 2.46 -1.16
C GLY A 1120 -26.92 2.15 -1.76
N LYS A 1121 -27.84 1.53 -0.99
CA LYS A 1121 -29.25 1.36 -1.40
C LYS A 1121 -29.95 2.70 -1.59
N HIS A 1122 -29.85 3.61 -0.61
CA HIS A 1122 -30.40 4.97 -0.72
C HIS A 1122 -29.71 5.83 -1.77
N PHE A 1123 -28.44 5.56 -2.07
CA PHE A 1123 -27.73 6.16 -3.20
C PHE A 1123 -28.30 5.68 -4.55
N ALA A 1124 -28.67 4.39 -4.67
CA ALA A 1124 -29.39 3.86 -5.83
C ALA A 1124 -30.82 4.43 -5.94
N ASP A 1125 -31.53 4.62 -4.83
CA ASP A 1125 -32.85 5.27 -4.81
C ASP A 1125 -32.77 6.70 -5.39
N ILE A 1126 -31.75 7.46 -4.99
CA ILE A 1126 -31.48 8.82 -5.47
C ILE A 1126 -31.16 8.83 -6.98
N ILE A 1127 -30.35 7.89 -7.46
CA ILE A 1127 -30.09 7.70 -8.90
C ILE A 1127 -31.41 7.39 -9.64
N SER A 1128 -32.18 6.42 -9.12
CA SER A 1128 -33.45 5.94 -9.69
C SER A 1128 -34.50 7.04 -9.80
N ALA A 1129 -34.51 7.99 -8.86
CA ALA A 1129 -35.35 9.18 -8.90
C ALA A 1129 -34.85 10.24 -9.89
N ALA A 1130 -33.56 10.61 -9.82
CA ALA A 1130 -32.98 11.64 -10.68
C ALA A 1130 -33.06 11.31 -12.18
N PHE A 1131 -32.97 10.02 -12.54
CA PHE A 1131 -33.03 9.52 -13.90
C PHE A 1131 -34.43 9.01 -14.32
N ALA A 1132 -35.48 9.25 -13.54
CA ALA A 1132 -36.82 8.68 -13.78
C ALA A 1132 -37.38 8.92 -15.20
N GLN A 1133 -37.12 10.09 -15.80
CA GLN A 1133 -37.54 10.46 -17.16
C GLN A 1133 -36.58 10.00 -18.28
N LEU A 1134 -35.54 9.22 -17.94
CA LEU A 1134 -34.48 8.80 -18.88
C LEU A 1134 -34.22 7.29 -18.85
N LYS A 1135 -34.98 6.52 -18.06
CA LYS A 1135 -34.75 5.08 -17.85
C LYS A 1135 -34.83 4.25 -19.14
N ASP A 1136 -35.60 4.73 -20.11
CA ASP A 1136 -35.77 4.15 -21.45
C ASP A 1136 -34.57 4.37 -22.39
N ARG A 1137 -33.80 5.45 -22.18
CA ARG A 1137 -32.64 5.85 -23.03
C ARG A 1137 -31.26 5.68 -22.37
N VAL A 1138 -31.21 5.56 -21.04
CA VAL A 1138 -29.97 5.37 -20.27
C VAL A 1138 -29.91 3.95 -19.73
N VAL A 1139 -28.80 3.24 -19.97
CA VAL A 1139 -28.57 1.90 -19.42
C VAL A 1139 -28.06 2.01 -18.00
N PHE A 1140 -28.72 1.37 -17.03
CA PHE A 1140 -28.19 1.24 -15.67
C PHE A 1140 -27.27 0.02 -15.58
N LEU A 1141 -26.07 0.20 -15.03
CA LEU A 1141 -25.11 -0.89 -14.84
C LEU A 1141 -25.02 -1.17 -13.34
N ASP A 1142 -25.85 -2.09 -12.85
CA ASP A 1142 -25.95 -2.43 -11.43
C ASP A 1142 -24.71 -3.22 -10.96
N GLY A 1143 -23.87 -2.59 -10.15
CA GLY A 1143 -22.74 -3.25 -9.52
C GLY A 1143 -23.09 -3.99 -8.24
N TRP A 1144 -24.27 -3.75 -7.67
CA TRP A 1144 -24.64 -4.18 -6.33
C TRP A 1144 -24.79 -5.69 -6.23
N GLU A 1145 -25.58 -6.30 -7.12
CA GLU A 1145 -25.79 -7.75 -7.12
C GLU A 1145 -24.51 -8.51 -7.48
N MET A 1146 -23.83 -8.05 -8.54
CA MET A 1146 -22.55 -8.59 -9.01
C MET A 1146 -21.51 -8.66 -7.88
N THR A 1147 -21.40 -7.60 -7.08
CA THR A 1147 -20.41 -7.50 -5.99
C THR A 1147 -20.89 -8.09 -4.65
N THR A 1148 -22.20 -8.17 -4.41
CA THR A 1148 -22.76 -8.92 -3.27
C THR A 1148 -22.46 -10.40 -3.42
N ALA A 1149 -22.74 -10.99 -4.60
CA ALA A 1149 -22.50 -12.40 -4.87
C ALA A 1149 -21.01 -12.78 -4.77
N LEU A 1150 -20.10 -11.87 -5.16
CA LEU A 1150 -18.64 -12.03 -5.03
C LEU A 1150 -18.08 -11.74 -3.62
N GLU A 1151 -18.92 -11.39 -2.64
CA GLU A 1151 -18.49 -10.98 -1.28
C GLU A 1151 -17.48 -9.82 -1.28
N ASN A 1152 -17.64 -8.87 -2.21
CA ASN A 1152 -16.61 -7.88 -2.50
C ASN A 1152 -16.22 -7.03 -1.28
N ALA A 1153 -14.95 -7.11 -0.91
CA ALA A 1153 -14.41 -6.40 0.23
C ALA A 1153 -13.83 -5.02 -0.15
N GLU A 1154 -13.24 -4.91 -1.35
CA GLU A 1154 -12.43 -3.75 -1.74
C GLU A 1154 -13.29 -2.62 -2.32
N PHE A 1155 -12.88 -1.35 -2.14
CA PHE A 1155 -13.57 -0.19 -2.74
C PHE A 1155 -13.47 -0.15 -4.29
N HIS A 1156 -12.62 -1.02 -4.82
CA HIS A 1156 -12.28 -1.24 -6.23
C HIS A 1156 -12.55 -2.72 -6.58
N PRO A 1157 -13.75 -3.07 -7.11
CA PRO A 1157 -14.11 -4.45 -7.43
C PRO A 1157 -13.14 -5.17 -8.39
N ASP A 1158 -13.20 -6.50 -8.40
CA ASP A 1158 -12.53 -7.38 -9.38
C ASP A 1158 -12.79 -6.92 -10.83
N ASN A 1159 -11.79 -7.03 -11.74
CA ASN A 1159 -11.91 -6.61 -13.15
C ASN A 1159 -13.06 -7.28 -13.92
N ARG A 1160 -13.52 -8.46 -13.49
CA ARG A 1160 -14.72 -9.10 -14.03
C ARG A 1160 -15.95 -8.19 -13.94
N VAL A 1161 -16.11 -7.44 -12.85
CA VAL A 1161 -17.28 -6.56 -12.65
C VAL A 1161 -17.36 -5.43 -13.70
N PRO A 1162 -16.38 -4.52 -13.86
CA PRO A 1162 -16.43 -3.50 -14.90
C PRO A 1162 -16.42 -4.08 -16.32
N ARG A 1163 -15.82 -5.26 -16.55
CA ARG A 1163 -15.88 -5.93 -17.85
C ARG A 1163 -17.30 -6.36 -18.22
N GLU A 1164 -17.97 -7.13 -17.36
CA GLU A 1164 -19.31 -7.61 -17.66
C GLU A 1164 -20.33 -6.46 -17.68
N MET A 1165 -20.12 -5.39 -16.91
CA MET A 1165 -20.84 -4.11 -17.06
C MET A 1165 -20.67 -3.49 -18.46
N ILE A 1166 -19.45 -3.47 -19.00
CA ILE A 1166 -19.18 -2.95 -20.35
C ILE A 1166 -19.84 -3.83 -21.41
N LEU A 1167 -19.80 -5.16 -21.26
CA LEU A 1167 -20.49 -6.09 -22.16
C LEU A 1167 -22.01 -5.91 -22.10
N MET A 1168 -22.60 -5.72 -20.91
CA MET A 1168 -24.02 -5.35 -20.75
C MET A 1168 -24.34 -4.07 -21.53
N PHE A 1169 -23.55 -3.00 -21.38
CA PHE A 1169 -23.77 -1.75 -22.11
C PHE A 1169 -23.65 -1.95 -23.63
N MET A 1170 -22.63 -2.67 -24.10
CA MET A 1170 -22.45 -2.95 -25.53
C MET A 1170 -23.58 -3.82 -26.09
N SER A 1171 -24.22 -4.66 -25.28
CA SER A 1171 -25.36 -5.49 -25.69
C SER A 1171 -26.60 -4.67 -26.10
N PHE A 1172 -26.72 -3.42 -25.66
CA PHE A 1172 -27.76 -2.47 -26.11
C PHE A 1172 -27.32 -1.60 -27.31
N ILE A 1173 -26.08 -1.72 -27.77
CA ILE A 1173 -25.48 -0.88 -28.82
C ILE A 1173 -25.14 -1.69 -30.08
N CYS A 1174 -24.54 -2.86 -29.88
CA CYS A 1174 -24.14 -3.77 -30.94
C CYS A 1174 -25.31 -4.67 -31.33
N LYS A 1175 -25.57 -4.77 -32.64
CA LYS A 1175 -26.45 -5.83 -33.17
C LYS A 1175 -25.61 -7.11 -33.35
N GLN A 1176 -26.20 -8.24 -32.98
CA GLN A 1176 -25.75 -9.61 -33.27
C GLN A 1176 -26.82 -10.28 -34.12
#